data_AF-A0A1D7YKE0-F1
#
_entry.id   AF-A0A1D7YKE0-F1
#
_cell.length_a   1.000
_cell.length_b   1.000
_cell.length_c   1.000
_cell.angle_alpha   90.00
_cell.angle_beta   90.00
_cell.angle_gamma   90.00
#
_symmetry.space_group_name_H-M   'P 1'
#
loop_
_entity.id
_entity.type
_entity.pdbx_description
1 polymer ?
#
loop_
_entity_poly.entity_id
_entity_poly.type
_entity_poly.pdbx_seq_one_letter_code
_entity_poly.pdbx_strand_id
1 'polypeptide(L)'
;MTSDATLGRLLPRIPGRSGRFWEPHTVQLRPGHLRSAGAAAIRATRMVKDEEADVYGALRVFPNRRQRGQAAALLAAGNPVTPALLDLVDHPGLPPALITAWAPGASSVPLRALRERDDLDAMLTAGHRWTPSEALRTLVPLGRALDDMARAGFVPIELSPDHLVVNSGSMMLAGIGRHGYIPSEGRMPGIQGMSLPTALLLGSDLPTAATGNEAFVRWREVQVRALTRLAGWMACGLPPGAWGSVDGPADLGAYLRAAGFRRVPTLRPGQLADTLAQEARAEEQAGARADITEAEALLVYDDVAQYSGGSRREINPEALRLGLLHDHGPKVIALAAFEGRRLNTRVATLLSGAGWVLVRPDELVDRVCLAAKAAPHARVVIAGRIGGTALRRLQRERAGNVDQIDPEDLSLTPPKIAGRPADQLPYLTDPALEQYSEELLQDPNVPAARRRSTGQAIRRRTFAAGWTLKLGGADRMRPRERGMLLDRMADCFGTNTELLVAVRSRQNTPGMRKRNRQLDEAGMRRLVTALSGVPRSVFRDCLMSALLGPAEEDLYGEAARRLLPVAGRLADVFDARRPVGADGLSMDDALRERPGIRRVGLYGRLCTAVPEVEPERLAAAVTQMDDPLVSLLSQIPAPSLQFLAGRLEDPELLDLLRPHLQGDDLDLLSRYTPQMWRRLLDGLRQPEHLGVLGLGWVQVVEQDATGAVDARVLSQIAADANVLGHDAVRALLGTAPADWPVVCAHPALAARWLAEQGDLDIAEIVAGFPDTRAALAEYGTEGLRHALELGLDQRSMSRIKGYADGIGRTTDEVLTAFQERDYERAEHTEPLDTAAAVAWSRWQLARGEELDWVLGNVISRPGKIRTWAVHGPRLEQRVAAAVMGPGAAPGTTDALAADPVLLPLLATLSSPEQRAALLRLYAAEPKATLDPRARRELPLILYAADPAQALRTLLRDGLGVVAQQFAERHRLSPEQRRMLAELAPLTSELATRSLEAVLNVGTRFGPRVAVTAAVVEQRLPGTAEAVTVWGPRWLPLLAGGSGPRVLRLLVEQREKHGAHAGVLTPWLLAAGEDGLALVERFGSDALDLVLATRAAPAEARLLGELLMLPGPGPTIYRLVTEYALPQETWPRAARMLSGGEQPERVLLRLWSRTPTA
;
A
#
# COMPACT_ATOMS: atom_id res chain seq x y z
N MET A 1 -8.47 13.65 -29.22
CA MET A 1 -8.93 14.09 -27.89
C MET A 1 -8.57 12.98 -26.90
N THR A 2 -7.32 12.97 -26.46
CA THR A 2 -6.81 12.07 -25.41
C THR A 2 -6.92 12.78 -24.07
N SER A 3 -7.43 12.06 -23.08
CA SER A 3 -7.85 12.53 -21.76
C SER A 3 -6.70 12.76 -20.77
N ASP A 4 -5.55 13.26 -21.24
CA ASP A 4 -4.30 13.23 -20.46
C ASP A 4 -3.80 14.57 -19.91
N ALA A 5 -4.67 15.59 -19.86
CA ALA A 5 -4.38 16.80 -19.10
C ALA A 5 -5.64 17.37 -18.45
N THR A 6 -5.71 17.31 -17.11
CA THR A 6 -6.36 18.26 -16.16
C THR A 6 -7.20 17.63 -15.02
N LEU A 7 -6.51 17.03 -14.05
CA LEU A 7 -6.89 17.18 -12.62
C LEU A 7 -5.71 17.82 -11.83
N GLY A 8 -4.92 18.64 -12.53
CA GLY A 8 -3.72 19.35 -12.04
C GLY A 8 -4.01 20.69 -11.35
N ARG A 9 -5.28 21.12 -11.29
CA ARG A 9 -5.76 22.15 -10.35
C ARG A 9 -7.08 21.66 -9.77
N LEU A 10 -7.02 20.94 -8.66
CA LEU A 10 -8.23 20.83 -7.83
C LEU A 10 -8.62 22.24 -7.41
N LEU A 11 -9.92 22.52 -7.40
CA LEU A 11 -10.43 23.76 -6.84
C LEU A 11 -9.91 23.90 -5.41
N PRO A 12 -9.48 25.10 -4.98
CA PRO A 12 -9.04 25.32 -3.61
C PRO A 12 -10.18 25.04 -2.61
N ARG A 13 -11.43 25.20 -3.05
CA ARG A 13 -12.65 24.83 -2.31
C ARG A 13 -13.57 23.99 -3.19
N ILE A 14 -13.96 22.82 -2.70
CA ILE A 14 -14.89 21.91 -3.36
C ILE A 14 -16.25 22.06 -2.66
N PRO A 15 -17.27 22.66 -3.32
CA PRO A 15 -18.59 22.80 -2.74
C PRO A 15 -19.31 21.46 -2.78
N GLY A 16 -19.69 20.99 -1.60
CA GLY A 16 -20.54 19.82 -1.45
C GLY A 16 -22.03 20.17 -1.48
N ARG A 17 -22.86 19.19 -1.83
CA ARG A 17 -24.32 19.34 -1.86
C ARG A 17 -24.92 19.54 -0.46
N SER A 18 -24.19 19.15 0.58
CA SER A 18 -24.54 19.40 1.98
C SER A 18 -24.41 20.88 2.40
N GLY A 19 -23.81 21.73 1.57
CA GLY A 19 -23.47 23.12 1.91
C GLY A 19 -22.07 23.29 2.50
N ARG A 20 -21.35 22.20 2.78
CA ARG A 20 -19.97 22.21 3.26
C ARG A 20 -18.98 22.53 2.16
N PHE A 21 -17.87 23.15 2.54
CA PHE A 21 -16.72 23.40 1.67
C PHE A 21 -15.56 22.51 2.08
N TRP A 22 -15.03 21.78 1.11
CA TRP A 22 -13.96 20.82 1.31
C TRP A 22 -12.68 21.29 0.64
N GLU A 23 -11.60 21.36 1.42
CA GLU A 23 -10.29 21.79 0.96
C GLU A 23 -9.37 20.58 0.75
N PRO A 24 -8.65 20.48 -0.38
CA PRO A 24 -7.66 19.42 -0.59
C PRO A 24 -6.57 19.43 0.49
N HIS A 25 -6.31 18.29 1.11
CA HIS A 25 -5.34 18.18 2.20
C HIS A 25 -4.25 17.14 1.87
N THR A 26 -2.98 17.55 1.94
CA THR A 26 -1.82 16.70 1.67
C THR A 26 -1.18 16.22 2.97
N VAL A 27 -1.52 15.01 3.40
CA VAL A 27 -0.77 14.29 4.45
C VAL A 27 -0.38 12.92 3.92
N GLN A 28 0.85 12.48 4.19
CA GLN A 28 1.26 11.10 3.97
C GLN A 28 0.57 10.18 4.98
N LEU A 29 -0.40 9.39 4.51
CA LEU A 29 -0.99 8.30 5.27
C LEU A 29 -0.15 7.02 5.07
N ARG A 30 -0.16 6.11 6.05
CA ARG A 30 0.51 4.81 5.90
C ARG A 30 -0.18 3.96 4.81
N PRO A 31 0.56 3.05 4.14
CA PRO A 31 -0.02 2.05 3.26
C PRO A 31 -1.11 1.23 4.00
N GLY A 32 -2.26 1.01 3.35
CA GLY A 32 -3.37 0.18 3.89
C GLY A 32 -4.66 0.96 4.20
N HIS A 33 -4.58 2.24 4.57
CA HIS A 33 -5.77 3.05 4.87
C HIS A 33 -6.38 3.71 3.62
N LEU A 34 -5.53 3.94 2.61
CA LEU A 34 -5.89 4.33 1.25
C LEU A 34 -5.00 3.55 0.30
N ARG A 35 -5.44 2.41 -0.23
CA ARG A 35 -4.71 1.75 -1.32
C ARG A 35 -4.98 2.53 -2.62
N SER A 36 -3.95 3.14 -3.20
CA SER A 36 -3.99 3.54 -4.61
C SER A 36 -3.98 2.29 -5.48
N ALA A 37 -4.72 2.30 -6.58
CA ALA A 37 -4.59 1.29 -7.60
C ALA A 37 -3.16 1.34 -8.18
N GLY A 38 -2.50 0.19 -8.31
CA GLY A 38 -1.50 0.04 -9.35
C GLY A 38 -2.20 0.26 -10.70
N ALA A 39 -1.57 1.03 -11.57
CA ALA A 39 -2.08 1.56 -12.84
C ALA A 39 -3.20 2.62 -12.75
N ALA A 40 -2.89 3.81 -13.30
CA ALA A 40 -3.72 5.02 -13.51
C ALA A 40 -3.79 6.06 -12.36
N ALA A 41 -3.00 7.13 -12.51
CA ALA A 41 -3.04 8.37 -11.71
C ALA A 41 -4.43 9.08 -11.70
N ILE A 42 -5.34 8.69 -12.60
CA ILE A 42 -6.69 9.24 -12.76
C ILE A 42 -7.64 8.80 -11.62
N ARG A 43 -7.36 7.70 -10.90
CA ARG A 43 -8.25 7.13 -9.86
C ARG A 43 -7.76 7.31 -8.41
N ALA A 44 -6.80 8.20 -8.16
CA ALA A 44 -6.27 8.42 -6.81
C ALA A 44 -7.37 8.99 -5.88
N THR A 45 -7.69 8.26 -4.80
CA THR A 45 -8.50 8.80 -3.69
C THR A 45 -7.70 9.93 -3.04
N ARG A 46 -8.26 11.14 -2.97
CA ARG A 46 -7.58 12.33 -2.43
C ARG A 46 -8.19 12.73 -1.10
N MET A 47 -7.36 13.09 -0.12
CA MET A 47 -7.86 13.53 1.18
C MET A 47 -8.33 14.98 1.11
N VAL A 48 -9.43 15.29 1.78
CA VAL A 48 -10.02 16.62 1.89
C VAL A 48 -10.33 16.92 3.36
N LYS A 49 -10.39 18.20 3.72
CA LYS A 49 -10.77 18.65 5.06
C LYS A 49 -11.95 19.60 4.95
N ASP A 50 -12.91 19.47 5.86
CA ASP A 50 -13.97 20.46 6.03
C ASP A 50 -13.36 21.80 6.51
N GLU A 51 -13.71 22.91 5.86
CA GLU A 51 -13.19 24.24 6.18
C GLU A 51 -13.63 24.71 7.57
N GLU A 52 -14.85 24.34 7.98
CA GLU A 52 -15.47 24.81 9.23
C GLU A 52 -15.33 23.81 10.40
N ALA A 53 -14.88 22.58 10.13
CA ALA A 53 -14.80 21.50 11.12
C ALA A 53 -13.49 20.70 11.02
N ASP A 54 -13.00 20.11 12.12
CA ASP A 54 -11.84 19.20 12.08
C ASP A 54 -12.23 17.79 11.58
N VAL A 55 -12.97 17.76 10.47
CA VAL A 55 -13.49 16.55 9.82
C VAL A 55 -12.70 16.32 8.54
N TYR A 56 -12.11 15.14 8.41
CA TYR A 56 -11.39 14.74 7.21
C TYR A 56 -12.24 13.80 6.36
N GLY A 57 -12.12 13.94 5.04
CA GLY A 57 -12.82 13.13 4.06
C GLY A 57 -11.88 12.59 3.00
N ALA A 58 -12.38 11.62 2.24
CA ALA A 58 -11.75 11.05 1.07
C ALA A 58 -12.62 11.36 -0.14
N LEU A 59 -12.11 12.19 -1.05
CA LEU A 59 -12.71 12.52 -2.34
C LEU A 59 -12.53 11.35 -3.30
N ARG A 60 -13.66 10.82 -3.79
CA ARG A 60 -13.75 9.70 -4.72
C ARG A 60 -14.48 10.14 -5.98
N VAL A 61 -13.82 10.02 -7.13
CA VAL A 61 -14.32 10.48 -8.42
C VAL A 61 -14.83 9.29 -9.23
N PHE A 62 -15.95 9.47 -9.93
CA PHE A 62 -16.63 8.43 -10.69
C PHE A 62 -16.78 8.85 -12.16
N PRO A 63 -16.70 7.89 -13.11
CA PRO A 63 -16.92 8.15 -14.54
C PRO A 63 -18.27 8.78 -14.87
N ASN A 64 -19.32 8.46 -14.10
CA ASN A 64 -20.67 9.01 -14.32
C ASN A 64 -21.52 9.01 -13.02
N ARG A 65 -22.63 9.75 -13.06
CA ARG A 65 -23.56 9.89 -11.93
C ARG A 65 -24.23 8.58 -11.52
N ARG A 66 -24.43 7.63 -12.44
CA ARG A 66 -25.03 6.32 -12.16
C ARG A 66 -24.10 5.49 -11.27
N GLN A 67 -22.82 5.38 -11.62
CA GLN A 67 -21.81 4.66 -10.83
C GLN A 67 -21.57 5.33 -9.48
N ARG A 68 -21.58 6.66 -9.43
CA ARG A 68 -21.57 7.42 -8.17
C ARG A 68 -22.75 7.03 -7.26
N GLY A 69 -23.96 6.98 -7.82
CA GLY A 69 -25.16 6.59 -7.09
C GLY A 69 -25.12 5.17 -6.54
N GLN A 70 -24.62 4.22 -7.34
CA GLN A 70 -24.40 2.83 -6.90
C GLN A 70 -23.38 2.75 -5.76
N ALA A 71 -22.26 3.49 -5.86
CA ALA A 71 -21.26 3.56 -4.79
C ALA A 71 -21.83 4.17 -3.50
N ALA A 72 -22.64 5.21 -3.60
CA ALA A 72 -23.32 5.80 -2.44
C ALA A 72 -24.29 4.81 -1.78
N ALA A 73 -25.05 4.04 -2.56
CA ALA A 73 -25.95 3.00 -2.06
C ALA A 73 -25.19 1.87 -1.34
N LEU A 74 -24.07 1.41 -1.92
CA LEU A 74 -23.18 0.41 -1.31
C LEU A 74 -22.58 0.89 0.00
N LEU A 75 -22.10 2.14 0.05
CA LEU A 75 -21.55 2.75 1.27
C LEU A 75 -22.62 2.87 2.37
N ALA A 76 -23.83 3.29 2.02
CA ALA A 76 -24.95 3.39 2.96
C ALA A 76 -25.38 2.02 3.50
N ALA A 77 -25.48 1.01 2.64
CA ALA A 77 -25.83 -0.36 3.04
C ALA A 77 -24.76 -1.02 3.92
N GLY A 78 -23.50 -0.60 3.82
CA GLY A 78 -22.40 -1.15 4.60
C GLY A 78 -22.13 -0.51 5.96
N ASN A 79 -22.87 0.52 6.36
CA ASN A 79 -22.67 1.23 7.63
C ASN A 79 -22.93 0.27 8.83
N PRO A 80 -22.05 0.16 9.86
CA PRO A 80 -20.90 1.02 10.18
C PRO A 80 -19.53 0.52 9.75
N VAL A 81 -19.43 -0.63 9.08
CA VAL A 81 -18.11 -1.17 8.68
C VAL A 81 -17.53 -0.44 7.46
N THR A 82 -18.31 0.40 6.79
CA THR A 82 -17.89 1.26 5.68
C THR A 82 -17.66 2.72 6.11
N PRO A 83 -16.87 3.48 5.33
CA PRO A 83 -16.80 4.93 5.46
C PRO A 83 -18.17 5.59 5.33
N ALA A 84 -18.51 6.45 6.30
CA ALA A 84 -19.72 7.25 6.23
C ALA A 84 -19.71 8.16 5.00
N LEU A 85 -20.84 8.30 4.30
CA LEU A 85 -20.96 9.30 3.25
C LEU A 85 -21.09 10.69 3.90
N LEU A 86 -20.13 11.57 3.64
CA LEU A 86 -20.11 12.94 4.17
C LEU A 86 -20.72 13.93 3.20
N ASP A 87 -20.47 13.78 1.89
CA ASP A 87 -20.99 14.70 0.89
C ASP A 87 -21.11 14.12 -0.53
N LEU A 88 -21.96 14.75 -1.33
CA LEU A 88 -22.07 14.56 -2.78
C LEU A 88 -21.46 15.78 -3.48
N VAL A 89 -20.64 15.58 -4.50
CA VAL A 89 -20.01 16.66 -5.27
C VAL A 89 -20.52 16.63 -6.71
N ASP A 90 -21.21 17.70 -7.09
CA ASP A 90 -21.82 17.92 -8.41
C ASP A 90 -21.24 19.17 -9.12
N HIS A 91 -19.97 19.49 -8.87
CA HIS A 91 -19.31 20.67 -9.42
C HIS A 91 -19.01 20.51 -10.93
N PRO A 92 -19.35 21.47 -11.81
CA PRO A 92 -19.18 21.33 -13.26
C PRO A 92 -17.71 21.18 -13.72
N GLY A 93 -16.75 21.68 -12.94
CA GLY A 93 -15.31 21.50 -13.15
C GLY A 93 -14.71 20.19 -12.60
N LEU A 94 -15.53 19.28 -12.06
CA LEU A 94 -15.10 17.96 -11.56
C LEU A 94 -16.00 16.86 -12.11
N PRO A 95 -15.48 15.65 -12.43
CA PRO A 95 -16.35 14.51 -12.70
C PRO A 95 -17.18 14.16 -11.45
N PRO A 96 -18.34 13.49 -11.59
CA PRO A 96 -19.22 13.16 -10.47
C PRO A 96 -18.46 12.52 -9.30
N ALA A 97 -18.54 13.09 -8.11
CA ALA A 97 -17.73 12.65 -6.98
C ALA A 97 -18.52 12.52 -5.66
N LEU A 98 -17.97 11.72 -4.74
CA LEU A 98 -18.43 11.57 -3.36
C LEU A 98 -17.31 11.97 -2.42
N ILE A 99 -17.67 12.48 -1.25
CA ILE A 99 -16.76 12.63 -0.13
C ILE A 99 -17.22 11.65 0.93
N THR A 100 -16.38 10.67 1.23
CA THR A 100 -16.61 9.73 2.33
C THR A 100 -15.78 10.16 3.53
N ALA A 101 -16.15 9.74 4.73
CA ALA A 101 -15.28 9.84 5.88
C ALA A 101 -13.96 9.17 5.53
N TRP A 102 -12.88 9.78 5.99
CA TRP A 102 -11.55 9.22 5.78
C TRP A 102 -11.35 7.92 6.58
N ALA A 103 -12.17 7.72 7.63
CA ALA A 103 -12.23 6.52 8.46
C ALA A 103 -13.68 5.93 8.48
N PRO A 104 -13.83 4.61 8.69
CA PRO A 104 -15.14 3.95 8.82
C PRO A 104 -15.92 4.39 10.07
N GLY A 105 -17.26 4.40 9.99
CA GLY A 105 -18.17 4.49 11.14
C GLY A 105 -18.30 5.82 11.90
N ALA A 106 -17.40 6.81 11.75
CA ALA A 106 -17.56 8.13 12.42
C ALA A 106 -16.84 9.28 11.69
N SER A 107 -17.46 10.46 11.68
CA SER A 107 -16.90 11.67 11.05
C SER A 107 -15.79 12.36 11.88
N SER A 108 -15.53 11.92 13.12
CA SER A 108 -14.75 12.67 14.12
C SER A 108 -13.51 11.95 14.68
N VAL A 109 -13.00 10.90 14.01
CA VAL A 109 -11.77 10.23 14.45
C VAL A 109 -10.55 11.10 14.12
N PRO A 110 -9.69 11.47 15.09
CA PRO A 110 -8.50 12.28 14.83
C PRO A 110 -7.45 11.54 13.99
N LEU A 111 -6.82 12.22 13.03
CA LEU A 111 -5.83 11.62 12.11
C LEU A 111 -4.66 10.90 12.80
N ARG A 112 -4.31 11.34 14.01
CA ARG A 112 -3.26 10.76 14.85
C ARG A 112 -3.61 9.41 15.47
N ALA A 113 -4.90 9.11 15.65
CA ALA A 113 -5.36 7.88 16.29
C ALA A 113 -5.30 6.65 15.36
N LEU A 114 -5.18 6.86 14.04
CA LEU A 114 -5.00 5.79 13.04
C LEU A 114 -3.52 5.68 12.57
N ARG A 115 -2.57 6.15 13.38
CA ARG A 115 -1.12 5.99 13.14
C ARG A 115 -0.56 4.67 13.68
N GLU A 116 -1.33 3.93 14.48
CA GLU A 116 -0.96 2.60 15.01
C GLU A 116 -1.27 1.48 13.99
N ARG A 117 -0.70 0.28 14.17
CA ARG A 117 -0.84 -0.84 13.22
C ARG A 117 -2.18 -1.59 13.48
N ASP A 118 -3.26 -1.10 12.88
CA ASP A 118 -4.62 -1.66 13.04
C ASP A 118 -5.08 -2.55 11.84
N ASP A 119 -4.23 -2.72 10.83
CA ASP A 119 -4.47 -3.57 9.66
C ASP A 119 -4.48 -5.04 10.07
N LEU A 120 -5.54 -5.78 9.71
CA LEU A 120 -5.70 -7.17 10.14
C LEU A 120 -4.58 -8.07 9.62
N ASP A 121 -4.11 -7.88 8.38
CA ASP A 121 -2.97 -8.61 7.82
C ASP A 121 -1.66 -8.29 8.56
N ALA A 122 -1.44 -7.01 8.88
CA ALA A 122 -0.28 -6.60 9.67
C ALA A 122 -0.34 -7.12 11.11
N MET A 123 -1.53 -7.17 11.72
CA MET A 123 -1.75 -7.74 13.04
C MET A 123 -1.49 -9.25 13.04
N LEU A 124 -2.00 -9.99 12.05
CA LEU A 124 -1.76 -11.42 11.89
C LEU A 124 -0.28 -11.72 11.62
N THR A 125 0.37 -10.92 10.78
CA THR A 125 1.82 -11.01 10.51
C THR A 125 2.66 -10.67 11.74
N ALA A 126 2.19 -9.73 12.57
CA ALA A 126 2.80 -9.41 13.86
C ALA A 126 2.50 -10.44 14.96
N GLY A 127 1.80 -11.53 14.65
CA GLY A 127 1.52 -12.63 15.57
C GLY A 127 0.30 -12.41 16.47
N HIS A 128 -0.52 -11.38 16.25
CA HIS A 128 -1.76 -11.20 16.99
C HIS A 128 -2.77 -12.28 16.60
N ARG A 129 -3.44 -12.89 17.58
CA ARG A 129 -4.42 -13.97 17.39
C ARG A 129 -5.61 -13.73 18.28
N TRP A 130 -6.79 -14.11 17.79
CA TRP A 130 -8.02 -14.10 18.55
C TRP A 130 -8.33 -15.50 19.07
N THR A 131 -9.01 -15.63 20.19
CA THR A 131 -9.67 -16.91 20.49
C THR A 131 -10.77 -17.16 19.44
N PRO A 132 -11.14 -18.43 19.15
CA PRO A 132 -12.24 -18.74 18.25
C PRO A 132 -13.52 -17.94 18.52
N SER A 133 -13.89 -17.78 19.79
CA SER A 133 -15.06 -17.00 20.21
C SER A 133 -14.91 -15.49 19.94
N GLU A 134 -13.74 -14.92 20.17
CA GLU A 134 -13.45 -13.50 19.92
C GLU A 134 -13.37 -13.20 18.43
N ALA A 135 -12.82 -14.12 17.62
CA ALA A 135 -12.80 -14.00 16.17
C ALA A 135 -14.23 -13.87 15.62
N LEU A 136 -15.12 -14.78 16.03
CA LEU A 136 -16.54 -14.74 15.65
C LEU A 136 -17.25 -13.46 16.14
N ARG A 137 -16.99 -13.00 17.38
CA ARG A 137 -17.56 -11.73 17.89
C ARG A 137 -17.10 -10.54 17.07
N THR A 138 -15.82 -10.49 16.74
CA THR A 138 -15.21 -9.39 15.97
C THR A 138 -15.83 -9.30 14.58
N LEU A 139 -16.26 -10.42 14.00
CA LEU A 139 -16.93 -10.53 12.71
C LEU A 139 -18.41 -10.10 12.71
N VAL A 140 -19.08 -9.96 13.87
CA VAL A 140 -20.53 -9.66 13.94
C VAL A 140 -20.92 -8.37 13.19
N PRO A 141 -20.23 -7.23 13.35
CA PRO A 141 -20.57 -6.00 12.60
C PRO A 141 -20.40 -6.18 11.08
N LEU A 142 -19.39 -6.95 10.66
CA LEU A 142 -19.18 -7.29 9.25
C LEU A 142 -20.33 -8.13 8.72
N GLY A 143 -20.74 -9.19 9.41
CA GLY A 143 -21.87 -10.04 9.02
C GLY A 143 -23.16 -9.25 8.78
N ARG A 144 -23.48 -8.28 9.66
CA ARG A 144 -24.64 -7.39 9.47
C ARG A 144 -24.56 -6.59 8.17
N ALA A 145 -23.41 -5.97 7.92
CA ALA A 145 -23.19 -5.17 6.73
C ALA A 145 -23.25 -5.99 5.44
N LEU A 146 -22.75 -7.24 5.46
CA LEU A 146 -22.84 -8.14 4.32
C LEU A 146 -24.29 -8.49 3.96
N ASP A 147 -25.17 -8.66 4.95
CA ASP A 147 -26.60 -8.90 4.74
C ASP A 147 -27.33 -7.65 4.23
N ASP A 148 -26.98 -6.47 4.76
CA ASP A 148 -27.55 -5.19 4.34
C ASP A 148 -27.15 -4.84 2.90
N MET A 149 -25.89 -5.06 2.53
CA MET A 149 -25.40 -4.92 1.15
C MET A 149 -26.08 -5.89 0.19
N ALA A 150 -26.27 -7.15 0.60
CA ALA A 150 -26.97 -8.15 -0.22
C ALA A 150 -28.42 -7.78 -0.48
N ARG A 151 -29.13 -7.21 0.51
CA ARG A 151 -30.47 -6.64 0.32
C ARG A 151 -30.50 -5.48 -0.67
N ALA A 152 -29.41 -4.72 -0.76
CA ALA A 152 -29.23 -3.66 -1.76
C ALA A 152 -28.73 -4.18 -3.13
N GLY A 153 -28.55 -5.49 -3.30
CA GLY A 153 -28.14 -6.12 -4.56
C GLY A 153 -26.62 -6.30 -4.75
N PHE A 154 -25.82 -6.09 -3.70
CA PHE A 154 -24.35 -6.19 -3.75
C PHE A 154 -23.85 -7.41 -2.98
N VAL A 155 -22.82 -8.10 -3.50
CA VAL A 155 -22.17 -9.22 -2.78
C VAL A 155 -20.66 -9.00 -2.73
N PRO A 156 -20.13 -8.34 -1.68
CA PRO A 156 -18.68 -8.14 -1.54
C PRO A 156 -17.97 -9.46 -1.19
N ILE A 157 -16.86 -9.73 -1.87
CA ILE A 157 -16.13 -11.01 -1.74
C ILE A 157 -14.72 -10.83 -1.17
N GLU A 158 -14.14 -9.63 -1.30
CA GLU A 158 -12.87 -9.26 -0.67
C GLU A 158 -13.03 -9.06 0.84
N LEU A 159 -13.11 -10.18 1.55
CA LEU A 159 -13.15 -10.25 3.01
C LEU A 159 -11.78 -10.65 3.59
N SER A 160 -10.70 -10.58 2.82
CA SER A 160 -9.39 -11.01 3.30
C SER A 160 -8.74 -9.99 4.25
N PRO A 161 -7.74 -10.42 5.04
CA PRO A 161 -7.09 -9.57 6.03
C PRO A 161 -6.57 -8.22 5.52
N ASP A 162 -6.13 -8.15 4.26
CA ASP A 162 -5.62 -6.92 3.66
C ASP A 162 -6.70 -5.91 3.23
N HIS A 163 -7.97 -6.29 3.42
CA HIS A 163 -9.15 -5.45 3.22
C HIS A 163 -9.88 -5.16 4.54
N LEU A 164 -9.31 -5.56 5.68
CA LEU A 164 -9.94 -5.43 6.99
C LEU A 164 -9.04 -4.70 7.98
N VAL A 165 -9.65 -3.79 8.73
CA VAL A 165 -8.99 -3.04 9.81
C VAL A 165 -9.73 -3.35 11.11
N VAL A 166 -9.00 -3.62 12.19
CA VAL A 166 -9.58 -3.89 13.51
C VAL A 166 -9.18 -2.78 14.47
N ASN A 167 -10.16 -2.00 14.93
CA ASN A 167 -9.93 -0.92 15.89
C ASN A 167 -10.92 -1.03 17.06
N SER A 168 -10.40 -1.01 18.30
CA SER A 168 -11.20 -1.00 19.53
C SER A 168 -12.28 -2.09 19.59
N GLY A 169 -11.99 -3.29 19.06
CA GLY A 169 -12.92 -4.43 19.04
C GLY A 169 -14.01 -4.36 17.95
N SER A 170 -13.90 -3.42 17.00
CA SER A 170 -14.79 -3.30 15.85
C SER A 170 -14.00 -3.52 14.55
N MET A 171 -14.59 -4.28 13.63
CA MET A 171 -14.00 -4.54 12.32
C MET A 171 -14.56 -3.59 11.26
N MET A 172 -13.67 -3.17 10.37
CA MET A 172 -13.95 -2.21 9.32
C MET A 172 -13.46 -2.72 7.97
N LEU A 173 -14.22 -2.44 6.91
CA LEU A 173 -13.89 -2.80 5.54
C LEU A 173 -13.15 -1.66 4.84
N ALA A 174 -11.93 -1.95 4.39
CA ALA A 174 -11.13 -1.08 3.55
C ALA A 174 -11.28 -1.49 2.07
N GLY A 175 -11.47 -0.50 1.17
CA GLY A 175 -11.33 -0.74 -0.28
C GLY A 175 -12.56 -1.23 -1.06
N ILE A 176 -13.78 -1.20 -0.50
CA ILE A 176 -15.03 -1.62 -1.16
C ILE A 176 -15.28 -1.04 -2.58
N GLY A 177 -14.68 0.11 -2.91
CA GLY A 177 -14.82 0.73 -4.22
C GLY A 177 -14.00 0.10 -5.36
N ARG A 178 -13.17 -0.91 -5.07
CA ARG A 178 -12.17 -1.45 -6.02
C ARG A 178 -12.76 -2.53 -6.95
N HIS A 179 -13.80 -3.22 -6.51
CA HIS A 179 -14.45 -4.32 -7.25
C HIS A 179 -15.96 -4.29 -6.99
N GLY A 180 -16.72 -3.63 -7.86
CA GLY A 180 -18.17 -3.57 -7.79
C GLY A 180 -18.79 -4.91 -8.20
N TYR A 181 -18.82 -5.87 -7.27
CA TYR A 181 -19.45 -7.17 -7.47
C TYR A 181 -20.97 -7.02 -7.54
N ILE A 182 -21.53 -7.21 -8.74
CA ILE A 182 -22.98 -7.25 -8.96
C ILE A 182 -23.29 -8.58 -9.67
N PRO A 183 -23.43 -9.69 -8.92
CA PRO A 183 -23.69 -11.01 -9.51
C PRO A 183 -24.94 -11.04 -10.41
N SER A 184 -25.96 -10.24 -10.09
CA SER A 184 -27.16 -10.09 -10.91
C SER A 184 -26.89 -9.48 -12.30
N GLU A 185 -25.80 -8.71 -12.44
CA GLU A 185 -25.36 -8.08 -13.71
C GLU A 185 -24.19 -8.84 -14.37
N GLY A 186 -23.71 -9.96 -13.80
CA GLY A 186 -22.57 -10.72 -14.33
C GLY A 186 -21.22 -10.00 -14.23
N ARG A 187 -21.17 -8.91 -13.47
CA ARG A 187 -19.96 -8.11 -13.27
C ARG A 187 -19.15 -8.69 -12.12
N MET A 188 -18.21 -9.56 -12.49
CA MET A 188 -17.27 -10.22 -11.59
C MET A 188 -15.84 -9.95 -12.07
N PRO A 189 -14.92 -9.45 -11.23
CA PRO A 189 -13.50 -9.42 -11.56
C PRO A 189 -12.97 -10.86 -11.70
N GLY A 190 -12.06 -11.06 -12.66
CA GLY A 190 -11.31 -12.31 -12.78
C GLY A 190 -10.35 -12.51 -11.61
N ILE A 191 -9.88 -13.75 -11.43
CA ILE A 191 -8.95 -14.16 -10.36
C ILE A 191 -7.69 -13.28 -10.33
N GLN A 192 -7.22 -12.83 -11.50
CA GLN A 192 -6.05 -11.95 -11.66
C GLN A 192 -6.23 -10.56 -11.01
N GLY A 193 -7.46 -10.13 -10.73
CA GLY A 193 -7.76 -8.87 -10.05
C GLY A 193 -7.82 -8.95 -8.52
N MET A 194 -7.73 -10.16 -7.95
CA MET A 194 -7.86 -10.39 -6.50
C MET A 194 -6.50 -10.28 -5.80
N SER A 195 -6.50 -9.82 -4.54
CA SER A 195 -5.28 -9.85 -3.72
C SER A 195 -4.89 -11.29 -3.37
N LEU A 196 -3.59 -11.55 -3.13
CA LEU A 196 -3.13 -12.87 -2.68
C LEU A 196 -3.86 -13.34 -1.41
N PRO A 197 -4.07 -12.51 -0.37
CA PRO A 197 -4.89 -12.91 0.77
C PRO A 197 -6.34 -13.24 0.40
N THR A 198 -6.95 -12.55 -0.57
CA THR A 198 -8.29 -12.88 -1.09
C THR A 198 -8.29 -14.25 -1.75
N ALA A 199 -7.32 -14.53 -2.62
CA ALA A 199 -7.19 -15.82 -3.28
C ALA A 199 -6.98 -16.96 -2.26
N LEU A 200 -6.14 -16.75 -1.23
CA LEU A 200 -5.90 -17.72 -0.17
C LEU A 200 -7.13 -17.95 0.74
N LEU A 201 -7.98 -16.94 0.91
CA LEU A 201 -9.22 -17.05 1.67
C LEU A 201 -10.29 -17.83 0.88
N LEU A 202 -10.41 -17.55 -0.41
CA LEU A 202 -11.42 -18.14 -1.29
C LEU A 202 -11.03 -19.54 -1.76
N GLY A 203 -9.74 -19.83 -1.98
CA GLY A 203 -9.30 -21.12 -2.50
C GLY A 203 -9.93 -21.45 -3.86
N SER A 204 -10.40 -22.69 -4.03
CA SER A 204 -11.05 -23.15 -5.27
C SER A 204 -12.52 -22.73 -5.39
N ASP A 205 -13.06 -22.06 -4.37
CA ASP A 205 -14.50 -21.85 -4.15
C ASP A 205 -15.09 -20.72 -5.01
N LEU A 206 -14.39 -20.28 -6.05
CA LEU A 206 -14.79 -19.21 -6.97
C LEU A 206 -15.88 -19.71 -7.93
N PRO A 207 -17.14 -19.25 -7.82
CA PRO A 207 -18.18 -19.51 -8.80
C PRO A 207 -17.78 -19.00 -10.18
N THR A 208 -18.10 -19.76 -11.22
CA THR A 208 -18.01 -19.32 -12.61
C THR A 208 -18.87 -18.07 -12.85
N ALA A 209 -18.45 -17.19 -13.75
CA ALA A 209 -19.19 -15.99 -14.11
C ALA A 209 -20.57 -16.38 -14.67
N ALA A 210 -21.62 -16.19 -13.88
CA ALA A 210 -23.01 -16.47 -14.22
C ALA A 210 -23.90 -15.30 -13.76
N THR A 211 -25.03 -15.09 -14.43
CA THR A 211 -26.00 -14.03 -14.12
C THR A 211 -27.26 -14.61 -13.48
N GLY A 212 -27.98 -13.80 -12.69
CA GLY A 212 -29.29 -14.16 -12.13
C GLY A 212 -29.29 -14.65 -10.67
N ASN A 213 -30.47 -15.06 -10.19
CA ASN A 213 -30.70 -15.41 -8.77
C ASN A 213 -29.89 -16.62 -8.30
N GLU A 214 -29.67 -17.62 -9.15
CA GLU A 214 -28.89 -18.81 -8.82
C GLU A 214 -27.41 -18.46 -8.57
N ALA A 215 -26.85 -17.57 -9.41
CA ALA A 215 -25.51 -17.02 -9.22
C ALA A 215 -25.43 -16.23 -7.90
N PHE A 216 -26.44 -15.41 -7.59
CA PHE A 216 -26.49 -14.67 -6.33
C PHE A 216 -26.48 -15.60 -5.10
N VAL A 217 -27.30 -16.66 -5.10
CA VAL A 217 -27.34 -17.65 -4.00
C VAL A 217 -25.99 -18.33 -3.83
N ARG A 218 -25.37 -18.78 -4.92
CA ARG A 218 -24.04 -19.44 -4.89
C ARG A 218 -22.96 -18.51 -4.35
N TRP A 219 -22.96 -17.24 -4.74
CA TRP A 219 -22.03 -16.24 -4.21
C TRP A 219 -22.25 -15.95 -2.73
N ARG A 220 -23.50 -15.96 -2.26
CA ARG A 220 -23.81 -15.83 -0.84
C ARG A 220 -23.24 -16.99 -0.04
N GLU A 221 -23.29 -18.22 -0.54
CA GLU A 221 -22.69 -19.37 0.13
C GLU A 221 -21.16 -19.28 0.22
N VAL A 222 -20.51 -18.84 -0.87
CA VAL A 222 -19.06 -18.60 -0.90
C VAL A 222 -18.65 -17.52 0.11
N GLN A 223 -19.42 -16.44 0.20
CA GLN A 223 -19.19 -15.40 1.19
C GLN A 223 -19.29 -15.93 2.62
N VAL A 224 -20.24 -16.83 2.90
CA VAL A 224 -20.34 -17.48 4.22
C VAL A 224 -19.10 -18.31 4.53
N ARG A 225 -18.65 -19.14 3.58
CA ARG A 225 -17.44 -19.95 3.76
C ARG A 225 -16.19 -19.09 3.93
N ALA A 226 -16.06 -18.02 3.16
CA ALA A 226 -14.98 -17.03 3.30
C ALA A 226 -14.98 -16.41 4.71
N LEU A 227 -16.16 -16.06 5.24
CA LEU A 227 -16.29 -15.50 6.59
C LEU A 227 -15.90 -16.50 7.69
N THR A 228 -16.28 -17.77 7.54
CA THR A 228 -15.89 -18.83 8.49
C THR A 228 -14.38 -19.11 8.41
N ARG A 229 -13.82 -19.17 7.20
CA ARG A 229 -12.38 -19.34 6.97
C ARG A 229 -11.57 -18.17 7.54
N LEU A 230 -12.07 -16.94 7.39
CA LEU A 230 -11.45 -15.76 7.98
C LEU A 230 -11.42 -15.88 9.51
N ALA A 231 -12.49 -16.37 10.15
CA ALA A 231 -12.49 -16.62 11.59
C ALA A 231 -11.42 -17.64 12.00
N GLY A 232 -11.25 -18.72 11.22
CA GLY A 232 -10.16 -19.68 11.38
C GLY A 232 -8.78 -19.02 11.25
N TRP A 233 -8.60 -18.18 10.23
CA TRP A 233 -7.35 -17.47 9.99
C TRP A 233 -7.05 -16.47 11.11
N MET A 234 -8.05 -15.75 11.61
CA MET A 234 -7.91 -14.88 12.78
C MET A 234 -7.45 -15.65 14.03
N ALA A 235 -7.91 -16.90 14.19
CA ALA A 235 -7.58 -17.71 15.35
C ALA A 235 -6.17 -18.32 15.28
N CYS A 236 -5.79 -18.94 14.16
CA CYS A 236 -4.49 -19.63 14.03
C CYS A 236 -3.41 -18.81 13.32
N GLY A 237 -3.79 -17.79 12.56
CA GLY A 237 -2.89 -16.98 11.73
C GLY A 237 -2.40 -17.67 10.46
N LEU A 238 -2.89 -18.86 10.15
CA LEU A 238 -2.64 -19.55 8.90
C LEU A 238 -3.78 -19.25 7.91
N PRO A 239 -3.48 -18.71 6.71
CA PRO A 239 -4.46 -18.65 5.64
C PRO A 239 -5.00 -20.05 5.32
N PRO A 240 -6.29 -20.20 4.95
CA PRO A 240 -6.85 -21.49 4.54
C PRO A 240 -6.04 -22.12 3.41
N GLY A 241 -5.75 -21.35 2.35
CA GLY A 241 -4.88 -21.77 1.26
C GLY A 241 -3.40 -21.95 1.63
N ALA A 242 -3.02 -21.71 2.89
CA ALA A 242 -1.71 -22.06 3.45
C ALA A 242 -1.82 -23.11 4.57
N TRP A 243 -3.00 -23.73 4.76
CA TRP A 243 -3.23 -24.91 5.58
C TRP A 243 -3.44 -26.14 4.69
N GLY A 244 -4.19 -26.00 3.59
CA GLY A 244 -4.53 -27.07 2.65
C GLY A 244 -5.64 -26.64 1.69
N SER A 245 -6.11 -27.54 0.84
CA SER A 245 -7.43 -27.34 0.20
C SER A 245 -8.49 -27.37 1.31
N VAL A 246 -9.32 -26.31 1.40
CA VAL A 246 -10.39 -26.20 2.38
C VAL A 246 -11.71 -26.24 1.63
N ASP A 247 -11.90 -27.24 0.79
CA ASP A 247 -12.97 -27.28 -0.20
C ASP A 247 -14.21 -27.98 0.38
N GLY A 248 -15.27 -27.20 0.62
CA GLY A 248 -16.51 -27.71 1.19
C GLY A 248 -16.49 -27.96 2.72
N PRO A 249 -17.56 -28.58 3.26
CA PRO A 249 -17.83 -28.57 4.71
C PRO A 249 -16.88 -29.43 5.57
N ALA A 250 -16.41 -30.57 5.05
CA ALA A 250 -15.55 -31.49 5.82
C ALA A 250 -14.15 -30.89 6.07
N ASP A 251 -13.53 -30.36 5.01
CA ASP A 251 -12.21 -29.74 5.06
C ASP A 251 -12.25 -28.43 5.84
N LEU A 252 -13.31 -27.64 5.67
CA LEU A 252 -13.58 -26.48 6.53
C LEU A 252 -13.63 -26.87 8.00
N GLY A 253 -14.27 -28.00 8.32
CA GLY A 253 -14.32 -28.49 9.70
C GLY A 253 -12.98 -28.93 10.24
N ALA A 254 -12.15 -29.57 9.43
CA ALA A 254 -10.79 -29.94 9.81
C ALA A 254 -9.89 -28.71 10.03
N TYR A 255 -9.96 -27.73 9.13
CA TYR A 255 -9.24 -26.46 9.26
C TYR A 255 -9.62 -25.71 10.55
N LEU A 256 -10.92 -25.60 10.84
CA LEU A 256 -11.38 -24.90 12.03
C LEU A 256 -10.98 -25.61 13.32
N ARG A 257 -11.03 -26.95 13.35
CA ARG A 257 -10.51 -27.73 14.49
C ARG A 257 -9.01 -27.49 14.69
N ALA A 258 -8.23 -27.48 13.62
CA ALA A 258 -6.80 -27.14 13.70
C ALA A 258 -6.58 -25.68 14.14
N ALA A 259 -7.51 -24.79 13.83
CA ALA A 259 -7.51 -23.40 14.32
C ALA A 259 -8.01 -23.23 15.76
N GLY A 260 -8.34 -24.32 16.45
CA GLY A 260 -8.75 -24.32 17.86
C GLY A 260 -10.26 -24.25 18.08
N PHE A 261 -11.08 -24.24 17.02
CA PHE A 261 -12.54 -24.28 17.16
C PHE A 261 -12.99 -25.67 17.63
N ARG A 262 -13.85 -25.71 18.65
CA ARG A 262 -14.45 -26.94 19.16
C ARG A 262 -15.49 -27.50 18.19
N ARG A 263 -16.13 -26.64 17.39
CA ARG A 263 -17.12 -27.04 16.37
C ARG A 263 -17.09 -26.10 15.16
N VAL A 264 -17.69 -26.54 14.06
CA VAL A 264 -17.86 -25.71 12.86
C VAL A 264 -19.00 -24.71 13.07
N PRO A 265 -18.75 -23.39 13.00
CA PRO A 265 -19.79 -22.38 13.11
C PRO A 265 -20.84 -22.53 12.02
N THR A 266 -22.12 -22.56 12.39
CA THR A 266 -23.23 -22.65 11.43
C THR A 266 -23.79 -21.26 11.13
N LEU A 267 -23.28 -20.64 10.06
CA LEU A 267 -23.68 -19.29 9.65
C LEU A 267 -24.79 -19.35 8.58
N ARG A 268 -25.75 -18.41 8.64
CA ARG A 268 -26.88 -18.36 7.70
C ARG A 268 -26.89 -17.05 6.91
N PRO A 269 -26.93 -17.09 5.56
CA PRO A 269 -27.11 -15.89 4.75
C PRO A 269 -28.39 -15.14 5.13
N GLY A 270 -28.33 -13.80 5.24
CA GLY A 270 -29.44 -12.97 5.68
C GLY A 270 -29.64 -12.89 7.20
N GLN A 271 -28.89 -13.69 7.98
CA GLN A 271 -28.87 -13.70 9.45
C GLN A 271 -27.44 -13.86 9.97
N LEU A 272 -26.44 -13.34 9.25
CA LEU A 272 -25.03 -13.56 9.56
C LEU A 272 -24.64 -12.96 10.90
N ALA A 273 -25.11 -11.75 11.22
CA ALA A 273 -24.81 -11.12 12.51
C ALA A 273 -25.33 -11.95 13.71
N ASP A 274 -26.57 -12.43 13.63
CA ASP A 274 -27.21 -13.20 14.68
C ASP A 274 -26.56 -14.58 14.84
N THR A 275 -26.30 -15.26 13.72
CA THR A 275 -25.66 -16.58 13.73
C THR A 275 -24.20 -16.50 14.19
N LEU A 276 -23.43 -15.48 13.79
CA LEU A 276 -22.09 -15.23 14.33
C LEU A 276 -22.12 -15.00 15.84
N ALA A 277 -23.03 -14.17 16.35
CA ALA A 277 -23.13 -13.88 17.77
C ALA A 277 -23.54 -15.13 18.58
N GLN A 278 -24.44 -15.95 18.03
CA GLN A 278 -24.85 -17.21 18.64
C GLN A 278 -23.71 -18.23 18.66
N GLU A 279 -23.01 -18.41 17.54
CA GLU A 279 -21.87 -19.32 17.43
C GLU A 279 -20.72 -18.89 18.34
N ALA A 280 -20.45 -17.59 18.43
CA ALA A 280 -19.44 -17.08 19.36
C ALA A 280 -19.77 -17.39 20.83
N ARG A 281 -21.04 -17.25 21.24
CA ARG A 281 -21.47 -17.62 22.60
C ARG A 281 -21.37 -19.12 22.84
N ALA A 282 -21.73 -19.93 21.85
CA ALA A 282 -21.65 -21.38 21.98
C ALA A 282 -20.20 -21.88 22.04
N GLU A 283 -19.31 -21.28 21.25
CA GLU A 283 -17.87 -21.56 21.27
C GLU A 283 -17.24 -21.13 22.60
N GLU A 284 -17.57 -19.94 23.11
CA GLU A 284 -17.16 -19.48 24.45
C GLU A 284 -17.66 -20.44 25.55
N GLN A 285 -18.91 -20.89 25.47
CA GLN A 285 -19.46 -21.86 26.41
C GLN A 285 -18.77 -23.23 26.32
N ALA A 286 -18.43 -23.69 25.12
CA ALA A 286 -17.69 -24.94 24.92
C ALA A 286 -16.27 -24.85 25.47
N GLY A 287 -15.58 -23.74 25.22
CA GLY A 287 -14.27 -23.43 25.80
C GLY A 287 -14.32 -23.41 27.33
N ALA A 288 -15.25 -22.64 27.91
CA ALA A 288 -15.41 -22.55 29.35
C ALA A 288 -15.72 -23.91 30.00
N ARG A 289 -16.50 -24.79 29.36
CA ARG A 289 -16.75 -26.15 29.87
C ARG A 289 -15.51 -27.02 29.86
N ALA A 290 -14.70 -26.94 28.80
CA ALA A 290 -13.43 -27.67 28.73
C ALA A 290 -12.46 -27.16 29.80
N ASP A 291 -12.30 -25.84 29.93
CA ASP A 291 -11.44 -25.20 30.93
C ASP A 291 -11.85 -25.60 32.36
N ILE A 292 -13.17 -25.65 32.63
CA ILE A 292 -13.69 -26.13 33.91
C ILE A 292 -13.32 -27.59 34.14
N THR A 293 -13.52 -28.46 33.14
CA THR A 293 -13.25 -29.91 33.30
C THR A 293 -11.75 -30.18 33.53
N GLU A 294 -10.89 -29.39 32.91
CA GLU A 294 -9.43 -29.48 33.01
C GLU A 294 -8.83 -28.70 34.19
N ALA A 295 -9.66 -28.01 34.99
CA ALA A 295 -9.17 -27.19 36.09
C ALA A 295 -8.41 -28.04 37.12
N GLU A 296 -7.22 -27.57 37.51
CA GLU A 296 -6.39 -28.14 38.58
C GLU A 296 -6.59 -27.41 39.90
N ALA A 297 -7.07 -26.16 39.87
CA ALA A 297 -7.48 -25.44 41.06
C ALA A 297 -8.72 -24.55 40.84
N LEU A 298 -9.58 -24.48 41.86
CA LEU A 298 -10.73 -23.58 41.93
C LEU A 298 -10.53 -22.64 43.12
N LEU A 299 -10.45 -21.34 42.87
CA LEU A 299 -10.31 -20.30 43.88
C LEU A 299 -11.63 -19.58 44.08
N VAL A 300 -12.04 -19.39 45.33
CA VAL A 300 -13.33 -18.81 45.71
C VAL A 300 -13.12 -17.61 46.62
N TYR A 301 -13.81 -16.52 46.35
CA TYR A 301 -13.84 -15.33 47.21
C TYR A 301 -15.28 -14.86 47.40
N ASP A 302 -15.67 -14.58 48.64
CA ASP A 302 -17.01 -14.07 48.97
C ASP A 302 -16.87 -12.72 49.69
N ASP A 303 -17.07 -11.60 48.97
CA ASP A 303 -16.88 -10.26 49.55
C ASP A 303 -17.84 -10.01 50.72
N VAL A 304 -19.05 -10.59 50.72
CA VAL A 304 -20.05 -10.42 51.78
C VAL A 304 -19.59 -11.12 53.06
N ALA A 305 -19.07 -12.33 52.93
CA ALA A 305 -18.59 -13.11 54.07
C ALA A 305 -17.37 -12.47 54.77
N GLN A 306 -16.66 -11.55 54.12
CA GLN A 306 -15.54 -10.84 54.74
C GLN A 306 -15.97 -9.80 55.80
N TYR A 307 -17.28 -9.49 55.91
CA TYR A 307 -17.84 -8.51 56.86
C TYR A 307 -18.42 -9.12 58.14
N SER A 308 -18.26 -10.43 58.37
CA SER A 308 -18.77 -11.08 59.58
C SER A 308 -18.06 -10.52 60.84
N GLY A 309 -18.76 -9.72 61.66
CA GLY A 309 -18.25 -9.21 62.95
C GLY A 309 -17.96 -7.70 63.05
N GLY A 310 -18.34 -6.88 62.06
CA GLY A 310 -18.30 -5.42 62.16
C GLY A 310 -17.03 -4.72 61.63
N SER A 311 -15.93 -5.46 61.42
CA SER A 311 -14.76 -5.02 60.67
C SER A 311 -14.59 -5.84 59.39
N ARG A 312 -14.17 -5.19 58.30
CA ARG A 312 -13.85 -5.89 57.05
C ARG A 312 -12.51 -6.61 57.22
N ARG A 313 -12.47 -7.90 56.90
CA ARG A 313 -11.20 -8.63 56.81
C ARG A 313 -10.47 -8.28 55.52
N GLU A 314 -9.22 -7.89 55.68
CA GLU A 314 -8.37 -7.30 54.65
C GLU A 314 -7.54 -8.38 53.94
N ILE A 315 -8.18 -9.30 53.22
CA ILE A 315 -7.50 -10.27 52.34
C ILE A 315 -7.56 -9.83 50.87
N ASN A 316 -6.43 -9.93 50.18
CA ASN A 316 -6.28 -9.73 48.75
C ASN A 316 -6.31 -11.08 48.02
N PRO A 317 -7.46 -11.47 47.44
CA PRO A 317 -7.61 -12.78 46.82
C PRO A 317 -6.75 -12.95 45.55
N GLU A 318 -6.34 -11.85 44.90
CA GLU A 318 -5.51 -11.90 43.70
C GLU A 318 -4.10 -12.47 43.98
N ALA A 319 -3.54 -12.23 45.17
CA ALA A 319 -2.26 -12.82 45.57
C ALA A 319 -2.31 -14.37 45.58
N LEU A 320 -3.45 -14.93 46.01
CA LEU A 320 -3.69 -16.37 46.00
C LEU A 320 -3.85 -16.92 44.59
N ARG A 321 -4.56 -16.20 43.71
CA ARG A 321 -4.70 -16.60 42.31
C ARG A 321 -3.36 -16.67 41.60
N LEU A 322 -2.52 -15.65 41.75
CA LEU A 322 -1.18 -15.62 41.16
C LEU A 322 -0.28 -16.75 41.70
N GLY A 323 -0.43 -17.09 42.98
CA GLY A 323 0.24 -18.24 43.58
C GLY A 323 -0.24 -19.58 43.02
N LEU A 324 -1.55 -19.77 42.85
CA LEU A 324 -2.08 -20.97 42.23
C LEU A 324 -1.70 -21.06 40.75
N LEU A 325 -1.65 -19.93 40.03
CA LEU A 325 -1.15 -19.88 38.65
C LEU A 325 0.32 -20.29 38.56
N HIS A 326 1.11 -20.04 39.60
CA HIS A 326 2.50 -20.47 39.66
C HIS A 326 2.62 -21.99 39.79
N ASP A 327 1.75 -22.63 40.58
CA ASP A 327 1.80 -24.07 40.85
C ASP A 327 1.12 -24.92 39.78
N HIS A 328 -0.07 -24.49 39.34
CA HIS A 328 -0.96 -25.23 38.46
C HIS A 328 -1.00 -24.66 37.04
N GLY A 329 -0.18 -23.64 36.78
CA GLY A 329 -0.23 -22.91 35.54
C GLY A 329 -1.63 -22.32 35.30
N PRO A 330 -2.10 -22.27 34.05
CA PRO A 330 -3.37 -21.64 33.71
C PRO A 330 -4.66 -22.34 34.14
N LYS A 331 -4.58 -23.58 34.65
CA LYS A 331 -5.76 -24.41 34.97
C LYS A 331 -6.39 -23.99 36.30
N VAL A 332 -6.37 -22.69 36.59
CA VAL A 332 -6.87 -22.08 37.81
C VAL A 332 -8.09 -21.25 37.45
N ILE A 333 -9.25 -21.63 38.00
CA ILE A 333 -10.48 -20.87 37.83
C ILE A 333 -10.75 -20.12 39.12
N ALA A 334 -10.98 -18.81 39.02
CA ALA A 334 -11.22 -17.96 40.17
C ALA A 334 -12.63 -17.34 40.10
N LEU A 335 -13.43 -17.53 41.15
CA LEU A 335 -14.78 -17.00 41.29
C LEU A 335 -14.85 -16.06 42.48
N ALA A 336 -15.45 -14.88 42.29
CA ALA A 336 -15.66 -13.90 43.34
C ALA A 336 -17.11 -13.45 43.41
N ALA A 337 -17.71 -13.45 44.60
CA ALA A 337 -19.05 -12.91 44.83
C ALA A 337 -19.03 -11.47 45.31
N PHE A 338 -19.87 -10.64 44.71
CA PHE A 338 -20.13 -9.26 45.14
C PHE A 338 -21.64 -8.97 45.08
N GLU A 339 -22.15 -8.24 46.07
CA GLU A 339 -23.50 -7.67 45.97
C GLU A 339 -23.62 -6.73 44.78
N GLY A 340 -24.82 -6.61 44.19
CA GLY A 340 -25.03 -5.77 43.00
C GLY A 340 -24.58 -4.30 43.17
N ARG A 341 -24.77 -3.73 44.37
CA ARG A 341 -24.30 -2.37 44.71
C ARG A 341 -22.77 -2.26 44.78
N ARG A 342 -22.08 -3.40 44.90
CA ARG A 342 -20.63 -3.52 45.11
C ARG A 342 -19.86 -4.01 43.89
N LEU A 343 -20.52 -4.35 42.79
CA LEU A 343 -19.86 -4.68 41.51
C LEU A 343 -19.02 -3.52 40.97
N ASN A 344 -19.36 -2.28 41.32
CA ASN A 344 -18.60 -1.08 40.98
C ASN A 344 -17.50 -0.74 42.01
N THR A 345 -17.26 -1.60 43.00
CA THR A 345 -16.20 -1.37 43.99
C THR A 345 -14.83 -1.57 43.39
N ARG A 346 -13.85 -0.98 44.07
CA ARG A 346 -12.44 -0.98 43.66
C ARG A 346 -11.86 -2.39 43.55
N VAL A 347 -12.31 -3.32 44.41
CA VAL A 347 -11.88 -4.73 44.43
C VAL A 347 -12.56 -5.51 43.31
N ALA A 348 -13.88 -5.37 43.12
CA ALA A 348 -14.60 -6.06 42.05
C ALA A 348 -14.04 -5.76 40.66
N THR A 349 -13.77 -4.48 40.35
CA THR A 349 -13.16 -4.11 39.06
C THR A 349 -11.73 -4.64 38.91
N LEU A 350 -10.96 -4.76 40.01
CA LEU A 350 -9.60 -5.31 39.98
C LEU A 350 -9.63 -6.80 39.65
N LEU A 351 -10.47 -7.57 40.37
CA LEU A 351 -10.59 -9.01 40.18
C LEU A 351 -11.13 -9.33 38.78
N SER A 352 -12.16 -8.60 38.32
CA SER A 352 -12.66 -8.75 36.95
C SER A 352 -11.56 -8.51 35.90
N GLY A 353 -10.76 -7.44 36.04
CA GLY A 353 -9.66 -7.16 35.12
C GLY A 353 -8.50 -8.17 35.19
N ALA A 354 -8.39 -8.90 36.29
CA ALA A 354 -7.41 -9.99 36.47
C ALA A 354 -7.93 -11.36 35.99
N GLY A 355 -9.15 -11.43 35.44
CA GLY A 355 -9.73 -12.68 34.93
C GLY A 355 -10.55 -13.48 35.94
N TRP A 356 -11.02 -12.86 37.02
CA TRP A 356 -11.98 -13.49 37.93
C TRP A 356 -13.40 -13.47 37.37
N VAL A 357 -14.13 -14.56 37.58
CA VAL A 357 -15.56 -14.64 37.30
C VAL A 357 -16.32 -14.00 38.47
N LEU A 358 -16.95 -12.86 38.21
CA LEU A 358 -17.79 -12.20 39.21
C LEU A 358 -19.21 -12.78 39.18
N VAL A 359 -19.72 -13.17 40.35
CA VAL A 359 -21.07 -13.73 40.52
C VAL A 359 -21.82 -13.01 41.64
N ARG A 360 -23.14 -13.23 41.71
CA ARG A 360 -23.93 -12.76 42.85
C ARG A 360 -23.70 -13.68 44.06
N PRO A 361 -23.80 -13.18 45.31
CA PRO A 361 -23.55 -13.99 46.50
C PRO A 361 -24.46 -15.20 46.64
N ASP A 362 -25.72 -15.07 46.22
CA ASP A 362 -26.71 -16.15 46.18
C ASP A 362 -26.38 -17.24 45.13
N GLU A 363 -25.70 -16.88 44.04
CA GLU A 363 -25.28 -17.82 43.00
C GLU A 363 -23.92 -18.49 43.28
N LEU A 364 -23.09 -17.92 44.16
CA LEU A 364 -21.70 -18.35 44.35
C LEU A 364 -21.57 -19.85 44.61
N VAL A 365 -22.32 -20.35 45.60
CA VAL A 365 -22.20 -21.74 46.05
C VAL A 365 -22.62 -22.71 44.95
N ASP A 366 -23.70 -22.41 44.24
CA ASP A 366 -24.18 -23.25 43.15
C ASP A 366 -23.17 -23.31 42.01
N ARG A 367 -22.57 -22.17 41.63
CA ARG A 367 -21.55 -22.09 40.57
C ARG A 367 -20.28 -22.84 40.95
N VAL A 368 -19.79 -22.66 42.17
CA VAL A 368 -18.58 -23.35 42.65
C VAL A 368 -18.84 -24.85 42.77
N CYS A 369 -19.99 -25.29 43.30
CA CYS A 369 -20.35 -26.71 43.35
C CYS A 369 -20.45 -27.32 41.95
N LEU A 370 -20.99 -26.59 40.97
CA LEU A 370 -21.06 -27.04 39.58
C LEU A 370 -19.67 -27.18 38.96
N ALA A 371 -18.79 -26.19 39.14
CA ALA A 371 -17.41 -26.27 38.68
C ALA A 371 -16.64 -27.40 39.37
N ALA A 372 -16.84 -27.57 40.68
CA ALA A 372 -16.23 -28.64 41.46
C ALA A 372 -16.65 -30.03 40.97
N LYS A 373 -17.95 -30.23 40.66
CA LYS A 373 -18.45 -31.49 40.08
C LYS A 373 -17.82 -31.80 38.73
N ALA A 374 -17.70 -30.79 37.88
CA ALA A 374 -17.11 -30.94 36.56
C ALA A 374 -15.59 -31.17 36.61
N ALA A 375 -14.91 -30.68 37.65
CA ALA A 375 -13.47 -30.79 37.84
C ALA A 375 -13.14 -31.61 39.11
N PRO A 376 -13.34 -32.94 39.13
CA PRO A 376 -13.21 -33.75 40.34
C PRO A 376 -11.82 -33.70 40.99
N HIS A 377 -10.78 -33.45 40.19
CA HIS A 377 -9.38 -33.38 40.64
C HIS A 377 -8.93 -31.98 41.09
N ALA A 378 -9.73 -30.94 40.84
CA ALA A 378 -9.30 -29.57 41.11
C ALA A 378 -9.23 -29.28 42.62
N ARG A 379 -8.08 -28.78 43.07
CA ARG A 379 -7.87 -28.27 44.43
C ARG A 379 -8.78 -27.07 44.69
N VAL A 380 -9.64 -27.12 45.70
CA VAL A 380 -10.53 -26.00 46.02
C VAL A 380 -9.93 -25.15 47.13
N VAL A 381 -9.75 -23.86 46.86
CA VAL A 381 -9.17 -22.88 47.77
C VAL A 381 -10.17 -21.76 48.00
N ILE A 382 -10.40 -21.40 49.26
CA ILE A 382 -11.25 -20.27 49.66
C ILE A 382 -10.33 -19.16 50.18
N ALA A 383 -10.40 -18.00 49.55
CA ALA A 383 -9.75 -16.78 49.98
C ALA A 383 -10.59 -16.10 51.07
N GLY A 384 -10.13 -16.12 52.31
CA GLY A 384 -10.81 -15.56 53.47
C GLY A 384 -11.93 -16.46 53.98
N ARG A 385 -13.09 -15.86 54.28
CA ARG A 385 -14.27 -16.58 54.79
C ARG A 385 -15.32 -16.82 53.71
N ILE A 386 -16.17 -17.82 53.92
CA ILE A 386 -17.42 -18.04 53.20
C ILE A 386 -18.52 -18.37 54.21
N GLY A 387 -19.79 -18.17 53.87
CA GLY A 387 -20.91 -18.54 54.75
C GLY A 387 -20.84 -20.00 55.21
N GLY A 388 -21.09 -20.28 56.50
CA GLY A 388 -20.93 -21.64 57.05
C GLY A 388 -21.81 -22.73 56.40
N THR A 389 -22.99 -22.35 55.88
CA THR A 389 -23.83 -23.24 55.06
C THR A 389 -23.22 -23.53 53.70
N ALA A 390 -22.60 -22.53 53.06
CA ALA A 390 -21.87 -22.66 51.81
C ALA A 390 -20.63 -23.57 51.97
N LEU A 391 -19.84 -23.33 53.02
CA LEU A 391 -18.65 -24.13 53.34
C LEU A 391 -18.99 -25.61 53.52
N ARG A 392 -20.00 -25.92 54.34
CA ARG A 392 -20.45 -27.32 54.56
C ARG A 392 -20.98 -27.97 53.28
N ARG A 393 -21.54 -27.21 52.35
CA ARG A 393 -22.01 -27.76 51.07
C ARG A 393 -20.83 -28.06 50.15
N LEU A 394 -19.86 -27.15 50.05
CA LEU A 394 -18.62 -27.37 49.29
C LEU A 394 -17.81 -28.54 49.84
N GLN A 395 -17.66 -28.63 51.16
CA GLN A 395 -16.99 -29.75 51.82
C GLN A 395 -17.69 -31.08 51.55
N ARG A 396 -19.03 -31.13 51.51
CA ARG A 396 -19.78 -32.34 51.15
C ARG A 396 -19.52 -32.77 49.70
N GLU A 397 -19.52 -31.82 48.77
CA GLU A 397 -19.25 -32.10 47.35
C GLU A 397 -17.78 -32.51 47.09
N ARG A 398 -16.85 -32.12 47.97
CA ARG A 398 -15.42 -32.42 47.88
C ARG A 398 -14.90 -33.43 48.90
N ALA A 399 -15.79 -34.14 49.59
CA ALA A 399 -15.44 -35.09 50.66
C ALA A 399 -14.45 -34.51 51.71
N GLY A 400 -14.53 -33.21 52.00
CA GLY A 400 -13.71 -32.50 52.98
C GLY A 400 -12.44 -31.82 52.45
N ASN A 401 -12.05 -32.03 51.19
CA ASN A 401 -10.82 -31.46 50.60
C ASN A 401 -11.02 -30.01 50.11
N VAL A 402 -11.18 -29.08 51.05
CA VAL A 402 -11.29 -27.64 50.76
C VAL A 402 -10.32 -26.88 51.66
N ASP A 403 -9.36 -26.17 51.04
CA ASP A 403 -8.39 -25.33 51.74
C ASP A 403 -9.01 -23.95 51.98
N GLN A 404 -9.11 -23.51 53.23
CA GLN A 404 -9.53 -22.14 53.56
C GLN A 404 -8.32 -21.35 54.06
N ILE A 405 -8.09 -20.17 53.46
CA ILE A 405 -6.96 -19.29 53.79
C ILE A 405 -7.53 -18.04 54.45
N ASP A 406 -7.57 -18.04 55.78
CA ASP A 406 -7.97 -16.90 56.60
C ASP A 406 -6.75 -16.41 57.40
N PRO A 407 -6.19 -15.22 57.10
CA PRO A 407 -4.98 -14.70 57.76
C PRO A 407 -5.11 -14.54 59.28
N GLU A 408 -6.32 -14.47 59.81
CA GLU A 408 -6.59 -14.35 61.25
C GLU A 408 -6.87 -15.70 61.94
N ASP A 409 -7.09 -16.77 61.18
CA ASP A 409 -7.28 -18.13 61.70
C ASP A 409 -6.00 -18.95 61.50
N LEU A 410 -4.98 -18.60 62.29
CA LEU A 410 -3.66 -19.26 62.29
C LEU A 410 -3.66 -20.58 63.06
N SER A 411 -4.82 -21.12 63.43
CA SER A 411 -4.95 -22.34 64.24
C SER A 411 -4.58 -23.62 63.47
N LEU A 412 -4.43 -23.53 62.14
CA LEU A 412 -4.10 -24.63 61.24
C LEU A 412 -2.79 -24.36 60.50
N THR A 413 -2.06 -25.43 60.14
CA THR A 413 -0.88 -25.31 59.28
C THR A 413 -1.33 -24.78 57.91
N PRO A 414 -0.90 -23.57 57.50
CA PRO A 414 -1.40 -22.94 56.29
C PRO A 414 -1.03 -23.78 55.06
N PRO A 415 -1.95 -23.95 54.10
CA PRO A 415 -1.70 -24.71 52.89
C PRO A 415 -0.54 -24.10 52.10
N LYS A 416 0.24 -24.94 51.42
CA LYS A 416 1.33 -24.45 50.56
C LYS A 416 0.78 -23.99 49.20
N ILE A 417 1.22 -22.81 48.76
CA ILE A 417 0.96 -22.22 47.45
C ILE A 417 2.25 -21.50 46.98
N ALA A 418 2.63 -21.65 45.71
CA ALA A 418 3.90 -21.16 45.15
C ALA A 418 5.13 -21.65 45.93
N GLY A 419 5.07 -22.89 46.44
CA GLY A 419 6.11 -23.48 47.28
C GLY A 419 6.28 -22.85 48.68
N ARG A 420 5.39 -21.95 49.10
CA ARG A 420 5.45 -21.26 50.41
C ARG A 420 4.16 -21.45 51.20
N PRO A 421 4.18 -21.32 52.54
CA PRO A 421 2.98 -21.16 53.34
C PRO A 421 2.10 -20.02 52.79
N ALA A 422 0.80 -20.23 52.63
CA ALA A 422 -0.09 -19.26 51.99
C ALA A 422 -0.09 -17.88 52.67
N ASP A 423 -0.01 -17.85 54.01
CA ASP A 423 0.10 -16.65 54.85
C ASP A 423 1.39 -15.83 54.61
N GLN A 424 2.41 -16.43 54.00
CA GLN A 424 3.68 -15.79 53.65
C GLN A 424 3.75 -15.32 52.19
N LEU A 425 2.64 -15.39 51.45
CA LEU A 425 2.60 -14.88 50.09
C LEU A 425 2.70 -13.34 50.06
N PRO A 426 3.43 -12.77 49.08
CA PRO A 426 3.54 -11.32 48.95
C PRO A 426 2.18 -10.65 48.83
N TYR A 427 1.98 -9.57 49.59
CA TYR A 427 0.81 -8.68 49.47
C TYR A 427 -0.55 -9.39 49.64
N LEU A 428 -0.59 -10.44 50.48
CA LEU A 428 -1.81 -11.20 50.76
C LEU A 428 -2.86 -10.38 51.52
N THR A 429 -2.45 -9.43 52.37
CA THR A 429 -3.38 -8.59 53.16
C THR A 429 -3.41 -7.15 52.66
N ASP A 430 -4.50 -6.40 52.90
CA ASP A 430 -4.60 -4.99 52.43
C ASP A 430 -3.53 -4.06 53.05
N PRO A 431 -3.08 -4.20 54.32
CA PRO A 431 -1.96 -3.40 54.85
C PRO A 431 -0.67 -3.67 54.09
N ALA A 432 -0.46 -4.91 53.63
CA ALA A 432 0.65 -5.25 52.75
C ALA A 432 0.45 -4.68 51.32
N LEU A 433 -0.78 -4.39 50.89
CA LEU A 433 -1.08 -3.70 49.63
C LEU A 433 -0.79 -2.19 49.70
N GLU A 434 -0.94 -1.58 50.88
CA GLU A 434 -0.43 -0.24 51.16
C GLU A 434 1.09 -0.22 51.13
N GLN A 435 1.74 -1.21 51.76
CA GLN A 435 3.18 -1.43 51.63
C GLN A 435 3.62 -1.60 50.18
N TYR A 436 2.87 -2.33 49.33
CA TYR A 436 3.14 -2.37 47.87
C TYR A 436 3.17 -0.97 47.24
N SER A 437 2.23 -0.12 47.64
CA SER A 437 2.12 1.24 47.13
C SER A 437 3.29 2.12 47.56
N GLU A 438 3.74 1.96 48.81
CA GLU A 438 4.91 2.65 49.36
C GLU A 438 6.24 2.13 48.77
N GLU A 439 6.42 0.80 48.72
CA GLU A 439 7.66 0.15 48.28
C GLU A 439 7.91 0.29 46.76
N LEU A 440 6.86 0.20 45.93
CA LEU A 440 6.99 0.08 44.48
C LEU A 440 6.48 1.29 43.69
N LEU A 441 5.52 2.06 44.20
CA LEU A 441 4.91 3.18 43.46
C LEU A 441 5.29 4.57 43.99
N GLN A 442 5.63 4.69 45.28
CA GLN A 442 5.96 5.97 45.94
C GLN A 442 7.45 6.14 46.31
N ASP A 443 8.34 5.38 45.66
CA ASP A 443 9.79 5.47 45.89
C ASP A 443 10.30 6.94 45.78
N PRO A 444 10.91 7.48 46.86
CA PRO A 444 11.44 8.85 46.89
C PRO A 444 12.56 9.14 45.88
N ASN A 445 13.08 8.14 45.18
CA ASN A 445 14.11 8.30 44.14
C ASN A 445 13.56 8.39 42.70
N VAL A 446 12.23 8.31 42.52
CA VAL A 446 11.57 8.45 41.21
C VAL A 446 11.14 9.92 40.99
N PRO A 447 11.30 10.52 39.79
CA PRO A 447 10.99 11.93 39.53
C PRO A 447 9.55 12.33 39.91
N ALA A 448 9.37 13.51 40.51
CA ALA A 448 8.09 13.99 41.07
C ALA A 448 6.92 14.01 40.04
N ALA A 449 7.21 14.17 38.75
CA ALA A 449 6.22 14.10 37.68
C ALA A 449 5.56 12.71 37.56
N ARG A 450 6.27 11.63 37.90
CA ARG A 450 5.71 10.26 37.92
C ARG A 450 4.96 9.93 39.21
N ARG A 451 5.37 10.50 40.36
CA ARG A 451 4.67 10.30 41.67
C ARG A 451 3.23 10.81 41.66
N ARG A 452 2.92 11.82 40.83
CA ARG A 452 1.57 12.40 40.68
C ARG A 452 0.57 11.51 39.92
N SER A 453 1.04 10.44 39.26
CA SER A 453 0.19 9.51 38.51
C SER A 453 -0.38 8.35 39.35
N THR A 454 -0.38 8.46 40.69
CA THR A 454 -0.77 7.38 41.61
C THR A 454 -2.29 7.17 41.67
N GLY A 455 -2.87 6.70 40.55
CA GLY A 455 -4.26 6.26 40.44
C GLY A 455 -4.42 4.75 40.61
N GLN A 456 -5.61 4.31 41.01
CA GLN A 456 -5.92 2.88 41.17
C GLN A 456 -5.75 2.04 39.91
N ALA A 457 -5.91 2.66 38.74
CA ALA A 457 -5.68 2.01 37.45
C ALA A 457 -4.22 1.54 37.28
N ILE A 458 -3.25 2.35 37.74
CA ILE A 458 -1.84 1.98 37.70
C ILE A 458 -1.57 0.83 38.68
N ARG A 459 -2.03 0.94 39.94
CA ARG A 459 -1.91 -0.16 40.93
C ARG A 459 -2.41 -1.50 40.37
N ARG A 460 -3.54 -1.50 39.68
CA ARG A 460 -4.13 -2.70 39.04
C ARG A 460 -3.22 -3.28 37.96
N ARG A 461 -2.75 -2.43 37.05
CA ARG A 461 -1.90 -2.85 35.91
C ARG A 461 -0.56 -3.39 36.38
N THR A 462 -0.01 -2.86 37.46
CA THR A 462 1.33 -3.19 37.96
C THR A 462 1.32 -4.25 39.08
N PHE A 463 0.16 -4.68 39.60
CA PHE A 463 0.11 -5.56 40.77
C PHE A 463 0.76 -6.92 40.50
N ALA A 464 0.33 -7.65 39.46
CA ALA A 464 0.88 -8.99 39.16
C ALA A 464 2.39 -8.94 38.85
N ALA A 465 2.85 -7.88 38.16
CA ALA A 465 4.27 -7.65 37.92
C ALA A 465 5.04 -7.41 39.23
N GLY A 466 4.52 -6.57 40.12
CA GLY A 466 5.14 -6.33 41.43
C GLY A 466 5.14 -7.57 42.33
N TRP A 467 4.05 -8.34 42.32
CA TRP A 467 3.95 -9.59 43.05
C TRP A 467 5.00 -10.61 42.59
N THR A 468 5.17 -10.81 41.28
CA THR A 468 6.19 -11.73 40.73
C THR A 468 7.63 -11.24 40.95
N LEU A 469 7.85 -9.91 41.03
CA LEU A 469 9.14 -9.34 41.43
C LEU A 469 9.45 -9.65 42.91
N LYS A 470 8.48 -9.46 43.80
CA LYS A 470 8.63 -9.76 45.24
C LYS A 470 8.87 -11.25 45.48
N LEU A 471 8.10 -12.12 44.82
CA LEU A 471 8.28 -13.58 44.91
C LEU A 471 9.68 -14.02 44.48
N GLY A 472 10.22 -13.42 43.41
CA GLY A 472 11.55 -13.68 42.87
C GLY A 472 12.73 -13.09 43.64
N GLY A 473 12.49 -12.44 44.79
CA GLY A 473 13.56 -11.87 45.63
C GLY A 473 14.20 -10.60 45.06
N ALA A 474 13.47 -9.84 44.24
CA ALA A 474 13.94 -8.57 43.65
C ALA A 474 14.13 -7.44 44.69
N ASP A 475 13.87 -7.69 45.98
CA ASP A 475 14.15 -6.77 47.09
C ASP A 475 15.63 -6.33 47.16
N ARG A 476 16.53 -7.06 46.51
CA ARG A 476 17.96 -6.75 46.40
C ARG A 476 18.32 -5.80 45.24
N MET A 477 17.37 -5.47 44.36
CA MET A 477 17.60 -4.57 43.22
C MET A 477 17.54 -3.10 43.63
N ARG A 478 18.24 -2.23 42.89
CA ARG A 478 18.15 -0.78 43.15
C ARG A 478 16.73 -0.28 42.87
N PRO A 479 16.17 0.64 43.68
CA PRO A 479 14.79 1.07 43.56
C PRO A 479 14.40 1.59 42.16
N ARG A 480 15.29 2.38 41.53
CA ARG A 480 15.10 2.89 40.15
C ARG A 480 15.05 1.79 39.09
N GLU A 481 15.89 0.76 39.20
CA GLU A 481 15.92 -0.39 38.27
C GLU A 481 14.66 -1.23 38.42
N ARG A 482 14.22 -1.44 39.67
CA ARG A 482 12.98 -2.13 40.01
C ARG A 482 11.75 -1.42 39.45
N GLY A 483 11.67 -0.09 39.56
CA GLY A 483 10.58 0.71 38.99
C GLY A 483 10.52 0.65 37.46
N MET A 484 11.66 0.76 36.76
CA MET A 484 11.70 0.63 35.30
C MET A 484 11.29 -0.77 34.82
N LEU A 485 11.70 -1.82 35.53
CA LEU A 485 11.34 -3.19 35.18
C LEU A 485 9.85 -3.45 35.42
N LEU A 486 9.28 -2.92 36.52
CA LEU A 486 7.85 -2.97 36.82
C LEU A 486 7.00 -2.37 35.69
N ASP A 487 7.33 -1.14 35.26
CA ASP A 487 6.63 -0.45 34.17
C ASP A 487 6.68 -1.28 32.88
N ARG A 488 7.86 -1.76 32.51
CA ARG A 488 8.04 -2.57 31.29
C ARG A 488 7.26 -3.88 31.34
N MET A 489 7.24 -4.57 32.48
CA MET A 489 6.48 -5.82 32.65
C MET A 489 4.98 -5.56 32.55
N ALA A 490 4.49 -4.51 33.20
CA ALA A 490 3.08 -4.10 33.12
C ALA A 490 2.69 -3.67 31.69
N ASP A 491 3.62 -3.09 30.94
CA ASP A 491 3.43 -2.72 29.54
C ASP A 491 3.41 -3.93 28.60
N CYS A 492 4.34 -4.87 28.76
CA CYS A 492 4.49 -6.00 27.83
C CYS A 492 3.51 -7.13 28.11
N PHE A 493 3.25 -7.45 29.38
CA PHE A 493 2.39 -8.57 29.76
C PHE A 493 0.95 -8.13 30.03
N GLY A 494 0.72 -6.84 30.29
CA GLY A 494 -0.62 -6.25 30.41
C GLY A 494 -1.56 -7.07 31.31
N THR A 495 -2.54 -7.70 30.69
CA THR A 495 -3.57 -8.57 31.32
C THR A 495 -3.23 -10.06 31.28
N ASN A 496 -2.19 -10.49 30.57
CA ASN A 496 -1.77 -11.89 30.49
C ASN A 496 -0.92 -12.29 31.71
N THR A 497 -1.57 -12.30 32.88
CA THR A 497 -0.93 -12.63 34.16
C THR A 497 -0.40 -14.06 34.20
N GLU A 498 -1.00 -14.98 33.44
CA GLU A 498 -0.52 -16.36 33.29
C GLU A 498 0.88 -16.39 32.66
N LEU A 499 1.03 -15.81 31.46
CA LEU A 499 2.32 -15.80 30.76
C LEU A 499 3.38 -15.06 31.58
N LEU A 500 2.99 -13.97 32.25
CA LEU A 500 3.86 -13.25 33.17
C LEU A 500 4.40 -14.15 34.28
N VAL A 501 3.52 -14.87 34.97
CA VAL A 501 3.89 -15.77 36.07
C VAL A 501 4.77 -16.91 35.56
N ALA A 502 4.44 -17.52 34.42
CA ALA A 502 5.21 -18.61 33.81
C ALA A 502 6.64 -18.16 33.45
N VAL A 503 6.77 -17.04 32.73
CA VAL A 503 8.07 -16.46 32.35
C VAL A 503 8.90 -16.14 33.59
N ARG A 504 8.29 -15.54 34.62
CA ARG A 504 8.99 -15.16 35.85
C ARG A 504 9.42 -16.37 36.67
N SER A 505 8.57 -17.39 36.79
CA SER A 505 8.93 -18.66 37.44
C SER A 505 10.18 -19.27 36.78
N ARG A 506 10.20 -19.30 35.43
CA ARG A 506 11.35 -19.81 34.67
C ARG A 506 12.61 -18.95 34.84
N GLN A 507 12.50 -17.63 34.79
CA GLN A 507 13.64 -16.71 35.00
C GLN A 507 14.26 -16.82 36.41
N ASN A 508 13.45 -17.17 37.41
CA ASN A 508 13.89 -17.33 38.79
C ASN A 508 14.53 -18.71 39.06
N THR A 509 14.48 -19.64 38.10
CA THR A 509 15.10 -20.97 38.23
C THR A 509 16.65 -20.85 38.27
N PRO A 510 17.36 -21.62 39.11
CA PRO A 510 18.83 -21.65 39.13
C PRO A 510 19.42 -22.03 37.76
N GLY A 511 20.52 -21.37 37.35
CA GLY A 511 21.25 -21.71 36.10
C GLY A 511 20.98 -20.81 34.89
N MET A 512 20.01 -19.89 34.95
CA MET A 512 19.74 -18.94 33.86
C MET A 512 20.78 -17.80 33.82
N ARG A 513 21.22 -17.38 32.62
CA ARG A 513 22.21 -16.29 32.42
C ARG A 513 21.77 -15.01 33.13
N LYS A 514 22.70 -14.33 33.83
CA LYS A 514 22.46 -13.02 34.48
C LYS A 514 21.87 -11.96 33.52
N ARG A 515 22.23 -12.01 32.24
CA ARG A 515 21.75 -11.09 31.18
C ARG A 515 20.27 -11.31 30.83
N ASN A 516 19.79 -12.57 30.86
CA ASN A 516 18.39 -12.92 30.54
C ASN A 516 17.42 -12.61 31.70
N ARG A 517 17.93 -12.44 32.93
CA ARG A 517 17.14 -11.95 34.07
C ARG A 517 16.73 -10.48 33.91
N GLN A 518 17.44 -9.73 33.06
CA GLN A 518 17.18 -8.33 32.76
C GLN A 518 16.97 -8.17 31.25
N LEU A 519 15.88 -8.74 30.72
CA LEU A 519 15.45 -8.43 29.35
C LEU A 519 15.18 -6.92 29.24
N ASP A 520 15.60 -6.31 28.14
CA ASP A 520 15.17 -4.96 27.82
C ASP A 520 13.69 -4.96 27.36
N GLU A 521 13.11 -3.78 27.18
CA GLU A 521 11.72 -3.64 26.77
C GLU A 521 11.44 -4.29 25.41
N ALA A 522 12.38 -4.16 24.46
CA ALA A 522 12.27 -4.74 23.13
C ALA A 522 12.26 -6.28 23.19
N GLY A 523 13.16 -6.87 23.97
CA GLY A 523 13.24 -8.32 24.20
C GLY A 523 11.99 -8.87 24.88
N MET A 524 11.44 -8.16 25.89
CA MET A 524 10.17 -8.56 26.52
C MET A 524 9.01 -8.55 25.53
N ARG A 525 8.88 -7.51 24.70
CA ARG A 525 7.83 -7.48 23.65
C ARG A 525 7.99 -8.63 22.67
N ARG A 526 9.20 -8.88 22.18
CA ARG A 526 9.47 -9.97 21.25
C ARG A 526 9.18 -11.35 21.85
N LEU A 527 9.52 -11.57 23.11
CA LEU A 527 9.18 -12.79 23.86
C LEU A 527 7.66 -12.98 23.96
N VAL A 528 6.94 -11.94 24.38
CA VAL A 528 5.47 -11.97 24.48
C VAL A 528 4.86 -12.27 23.11
N THR A 529 5.32 -11.64 22.04
CA THR A 529 4.87 -11.93 20.67
C THR A 529 5.11 -13.38 20.28
N ALA A 530 6.26 -13.96 20.61
CA ALA A 530 6.58 -15.35 20.27
C ALA A 530 5.76 -16.39 21.07
N LEU A 531 5.31 -16.06 22.28
CA LEU A 531 4.67 -17.01 23.21
C LEU A 531 3.16 -16.81 23.42
N SER A 532 2.60 -15.64 23.12
CA SER A 532 1.20 -15.32 23.46
C SER A 532 0.18 -16.13 22.65
N GLY A 533 0.53 -16.55 21.43
CA GLY A 533 -0.32 -17.37 20.56
C GLY A 533 0.06 -18.86 20.55
N VAL A 534 0.97 -19.31 21.41
CA VAL A 534 1.36 -20.72 21.49
C VAL A 534 0.44 -21.44 22.49
N PRO A 535 -0.29 -22.49 22.09
CA PRO A 535 -1.13 -23.25 23.00
C PRO A 535 -0.30 -23.83 24.14
N ARG A 536 -0.97 -24.01 25.29
CA ARG A 536 -0.35 -24.58 26.50
C ARG A 536 0.02 -26.04 26.23
N SER A 537 1.31 -26.33 26.14
CA SER A 537 1.85 -27.65 25.77
C SER A 537 3.31 -27.78 26.15
N VAL A 538 3.84 -29.01 26.08
CA VAL A 538 5.28 -29.28 26.22
C VAL A 538 6.10 -28.44 25.23
N PHE A 539 5.57 -28.22 24.02
CA PHE A 539 6.18 -27.35 23.03
C PHE A 539 6.35 -25.90 23.54
N ARG A 540 5.31 -25.32 24.16
CA ARG A 540 5.40 -23.96 24.73
C ARG A 540 6.48 -23.87 25.81
N ASP A 541 6.59 -24.89 26.65
CA ASP A 541 7.57 -24.93 27.74
C ASP A 541 9.01 -25.06 27.21
N CYS A 542 9.23 -25.95 26.24
CA CYS A 542 10.51 -26.08 25.53
C CYS A 542 10.88 -24.80 24.78
N LEU A 543 9.94 -24.19 24.05
CA LEU A 543 10.18 -22.92 23.35
C LEU A 543 10.49 -21.79 24.34
N MET A 544 9.74 -21.67 25.42
CA MET A 544 10.01 -20.70 26.49
C MET A 544 11.40 -20.93 27.11
N SER A 545 11.77 -22.20 27.31
CA SER A 545 13.11 -22.59 27.79
C SER A 545 14.21 -22.19 26.81
N ALA A 546 14.01 -22.39 25.50
CA ALA A 546 14.96 -22.03 24.47
C ALA A 546 15.13 -20.51 24.35
N LEU A 547 14.02 -19.76 24.31
CA LEU A 547 14.03 -18.30 24.16
C LEU A 547 14.61 -17.58 25.39
N LEU A 548 14.36 -18.10 26.59
CA LEU A 548 14.90 -17.54 27.84
C LEU A 548 16.27 -18.13 28.21
N GLY A 549 16.66 -19.25 27.60
CA GLY A 549 17.85 -20.02 27.88
C GLY A 549 19.12 -19.43 27.27
N PRO A 550 20.27 -20.13 27.39
CA PRO A 550 21.54 -19.70 26.84
C PRO A 550 21.60 -19.94 25.33
N ALA A 551 20.85 -19.17 24.53
CA ALA A 551 21.04 -19.13 23.09
C ALA A 551 22.26 -18.26 22.71
N GLU A 552 22.94 -18.60 21.61
CA GLU A 552 24.05 -17.79 21.06
C GLU A 552 23.53 -16.57 20.26
N GLU A 553 22.32 -16.69 19.70
CA GLU A 553 21.68 -15.67 18.84
C GLU A 553 20.29 -15.24 19.36
N ASP A 554 19.76 -14.12 18.84
CA ASP A 554 18.37 -13.70 19.07
C ASP A 554 17.41 -14.53 18.20
N LEU A 555 16.66 -15.42 18.86
CA LEU A 555 15.75 -16.36 18.20
C LEU A 555 14.30 -15.86 18.11
N TYR A 556 13.94 -14.74 18.76
CA TYR A 556 12.54 -14.35 18.92
C TYR A 556 11.83 -14.12 17.59
N GLY A 557 12.50 -13.45 16.65
CA GLY A 557 11.93 -13.13 15.34
C GLY A 557 11.77 -14.36 14.44
N GLU A 558 12.65 -15.36 14.56
CA GLU A 558 12.52 -16.60 13.79
C GLU A 558 11.41 -17.49 14.37
N ALA A 559 11.35 -17.63 15.70
CA ALA A 559 10.30 -18.38 16.40
C ALA A 559 8.91 -17.84 16.08
N ALA A 560 8.71 -16.51 16.17
CA ALA A 560 7.44 -15.87 15.85
C ALA A 560 7.03 -16.08 14.38
N ARG A 561 7.99 -16.11 13.43
CA ARG A 561 7.69 -16.31 12.00
C ARG A 561 7.45 -17.77 11.62
N ARG A 562 8.20 -18.70 12.20
CA ARG A 562 8.25 -20.11 11.74
C ARG A 562 7.43 -21.06 12.60
N LEU A 563 7.39 -20.83 13.91
CA LEU A 563 6.75 -21.74 14.85
C LEU A 563 5.33 -21.31 15.22
N LEU A 564 5.12 -20.01 15.45
CA LEU A 564 3.82 -19.49 15.84
C LEU A 564 2.67 -19.89 14.88
N PRO A 565 2.85 -19.86 13.53
CA PRO A 565 1.79 -20.27 12.61
C PRO A 565 1.37 -21.74 12.80
N VAL A 566 2.29 -22.61 13.21
CA VAL A 566 2.05 -24.05 13.39
C VAL A 566 2.00 -24.46 14.86
N ALA A 567 1.94 -23.49 15.78
CA ALA A 567 2.00 -23.74 17.21
C ALA A 567 0.83 -24.62 17.71
N GLY A 568 -0.35 -24.46 17.11
CA GLY A 568 -1.51 -25.34 17.30
C GLY A 568 -1.15 -26.81 17.10
N ARG A 569 -0.66 -27.13 15.90
CA ARG A 569 -0.29 -28.51 15.55
C ARG A 569 0.91 -29.00 16.34
N LEU A 570 1.94 -28.17 16.51
CA LEU A 570 3.12 -28.51 17.31
C LEU A 570 2.73 -28.80 18.76
N ALA A 571 1.74 -28.14 19.34
CA ALA A 571 1.28 -28.47 20.68
C ALA A 571 0.83 -29.94 20.82
N ASP A 572 0.29 -30.53 19.75
CA ASP A 572 -0.19 -31.92 19.72
C ASP A 572 0.91 -32.92 19.35
N VAL A 573 1.78 -32.59 18.38
CA VAL A 573 2.72 -33.55 17.76
C VAL A 573 4.18 -33.39 18.21
N PHE A 574 4.49 -32.40 19.03
CA PHE A 574 5.85 -32.13 19.48
C PHE A 574 6.29 -33.15 20.53
N ASP A 575 7.46 -33.74 20.31
CA ASP A 575 8.13 -34.63 21.24
C ASP A 575 9.55 -34.10 21.48
N ALA A 576 9.79 -33.60 22.70
CA ALA A 576 11.03 -32.95 23.08
C ALA A 576 12.29 -33.81 22.81
N ARG A 577 12.17 -35.15 22.89
CA ARG A 577 13.30 -36.08 22.75
C ARG A 577 13.53 -36.54 21.31
N ARG A 578 12.62 -36.22 20.39
CA ARG A 578 12.65 -36.73 19.02
C ARG A 578 13.71 -35.99 18.19
N PRO A 579 14.53 -36.69 17.39
CA PRO A 579 15.54 -36.04 16.54
C PRO A 579 14.86 -35.34 15.36
N VAL A 580 15.12 -34.04 15.20
CA VAL A 580 14.69 -33.20 14.06
C VAL A 580 15.71 -32.12 13.70
N GLY A 581 16.57 -31.71 14.65
CA GLY A 581 17.62 -30.73 14.38
C GLY A 581 18.72 -31.28 13.48
N ALA A 582 19.62 -30.38 13.06
CA ALA A 582 20.83 -30.77 12.33
C ALA A 582 21.64 -31.79 13.15
N ASP A 583 22.30 -32.73 12.46
CA ASP A 583 23.09 -33.81 13.08
C ASP A 583 22.30 -34.68 14.09
N GLY A 584 20.96 -34.71 14.00
CA GLY A 584 20.11 -35.54 14.86
C GLY A 584 19.82 -34.95 16.24
N LEU A 585 20.00 -33.64 16.42
CA LEU A 585 19.62 -32.94 17.66
C LEU A 585 18.14 -33.16 18.00
N SER A 586 17.86 -33.31 19.30
CA SER A 586 16.50 -33.41 19.84
C SER A 586 15.69 -32.14 19.51
N MET A 587 14.37 -32.23 19.40
CA MET A 587 13.53 -31.04 19.14
C MET A 587 13.72 -29.94 20.21
N ASP A 588 13.91 -30.29 21.49
CA ASP A 588 14.19 -29.29 22.54
C ASP A 588 15.52 -28.56 22.31
N ASP A 589 16.56 -29.29 21.95
CA ASP A 589 17.88 -28.71 21.68
C ASP A 589 17.88 -27.92 20.36
N ALA A 590 17.19 -28.42 19.34
CA ALA A 590 17.03 -27.76 18.04
C ALA A 590 16.35 -26.38 18.17
N LEU A 591 15.41 -26.21 19.11
CA LEU A 591 14.77 -24.91 19.37
C LEU A 591 15.76 -23.84 19.87
N ARG A 592 16.97 -24.22 20.31
CA ARG A 592 18.01 -23.30 20.78
C ARG A 592 18.88 -22.73 19.66
N GLU A 593 18.66 -23.19 18.43
CA GLU A 593 19.41 -22.78 17.25
C GLU A 593 18.49 -22.29 16.15
N ARG A 594 18.94 -21.32 15.37
CA ARG A 594 18.15 -20.76 14.27
C ARG A 594 17.82 -21.79 13.18
N PRO A 595 18.76 -22.65 12.72
CA PRO A 595 18.45 -23.74 11.79
C PRO A 595 17.47 -24.75 12.37
N GLY A 596 17.62 -25.09 13.66
CA GLY A 596 16.72 -26.01 14.34
C GLY A 596 15.29 -25.47 14.48
N ILE A 597 15.09 -24.18 14.78
CA ILE A 597 13.77 -23.54 14.74
C ILE A 597 13.11 -23.67 13.36
N ARG A 598 13.87 -23.51 12.28
CA ARG A 598 13.35 -23.66 10.91
C ARG A 598 12.94 -25.10 10.63
N ARG A 599 13.75 -26.08 11.04
CA ARG A 599 13.43 -27.51 10.92
C ARG A 599 12.20 -27.91 11.72
N VAL A 600 12.12 -27.52 12.99
CA VAL A 600 10.93 -27.77 13.83
C VAL A 600 9.69 -27.07 13.25
N GLY A 601 9.86 -25.86 12.71
CA GLY A 601 8.81 -25.15 11.97
C GLY A 601 8.34 -25.94 10.75
N LEU A 602 9.26 -26.39 9.90
CA LEU A 602 8.94 -27.20 8.72
C LEU A 602 8.26 -28.52 9.11
N TYR A 603 8.75 -29.21 10.14
CA TYR A 603 8.12 -30.39 10.70
C TYR A 603 6.66 -30.12 11.13
N GLY A 604 6.43 -29.03 11.87
CA GLY A 604 5.08 -28.61 12.26
C GLY A 604 4.19 -28.32 11.05
N ARG A 605 4.75 -27.70 10.00
CA ARG A 605 4.03 -27.45 8.73
C ARG A 605 3.69 -28.74 8.00
N LEU A 606 4.62 -29.69 7.92
CA LEU A 606 4.38 -31.01 7.31
C LEU A 606 3.33 -31.79 8.08
N CYS A 607 3.42 -31.84 9.41
CA CYS A 607 2.41 -32.50 10.25
C CYS A 607 1.02 -31.83 10.15
N THR A 608 0.97 -30.54 9.81
CA THR A 608 -0.27 -29.82 9.54
C THR A 608 -0.81 -30.15 8.15
N ALA A 609 0.09 -30.21 7.17
CA ALA A 609 -0.21 -30.41 5.76
C ALA A 609 -0.65 -31.85 5.45
N VAL A 610 0.05 -32.86 5.97
CA VAL A 610 -0.23 -34.29 5.75
C VAL A 610 -0.57 -34.99 7.06
N PRO A 611 -1.75 -34.74 7.66
CA PRO A 611 -2.12 -35.31 8.95
C PRO A 611 -2.26 -36.84 8.94
N GLU A 612 -2.39 -37.45 7.76
CA GLU A 612 -2.47 -38.91 7.56
C GLU A 612 -1.12 -39.61 7.64
N VAL A 613 -0.01 -38.89 7.50
CA VAL A 613 1.33 -39.46 7.64
C VAL A 613 1.75 -39.38 9.10
N GLU A 614 2.22 -40.51 9.64
CA GLU A 614 2.69 -40.60 11.02
C GLU A 614 3.76 -39.55 11.31
N PRO A 615 3.62 -38.74 12.39
CA PRO A 615 4.58 -37.68 12.72
C PRO A 615 6.03 -38.17 12.84
N GLU A 616 6.24 -39.43 13.21
CA GLU A 616 7.56 -40.07 13.31
C GLU A 616 8.28 -40.14 11.97
N ARG A 617 7.56 -40.48 10.89
CA ARG A 617 8.13 -40.55 9.54
C ARG A 617 8.50 -39.17 9.02
N LEU A 618 7.65 -38.17 9.28
CA LEU A 618 7.91 -36.78 8.88
C LEU A 618 9.11 -36.20 9.64
N ALA A 619 9.26 -36.51 10.92
CA ALA A 619 10.43 -36.11 11.71
C ALA A 619 11.72 -36.69 11.11
N ALA A 620 11.72 -37.97 10.76
CA ALA A 620 12.87 -38.63 10.13
C ALA A 620 13.23 -37.99 8.78
N ALA A 621 12.24 -37.70 7.94
CA ALA A 621 12.45 -37.06 6.64
C ALA A 621 13.07 -35.65 6.80
N VAL A 622 12.54 -34.82 7.69
CA VAL A 622 13.07 -33.46 7.94
C VAL A 622 14.50 -33.50 8.51
N THR A 623 14.82 -34.51 9.32
CA THR A 623 16.17 -34.67 9.89
C THR A 623 17.23 -34.88 8.80
N GLN A 624 16.89 -35.63 7.74
CA GLN A 624 17.83 -35.98 6.66
C GLN A 624 18.04 -34.85 5.64
N MET A 625 17.19 -33.81 5.65
CA MET A 625 17.31 -32.68 4.72
C MET A 625 18.50 -31.79 5.07
N ASP A 626 19.08 -31.13 4.07
CA ASP A 626 20.06 -30.06 4.28
C ASP A 626 19.36 -28.72 4.63
N ASP A 627 20.11 -27.80 5.24
CA ASP A 627 19.55 -26.50 5.68
C ASP A 627 19.04 -25.59 4.55
N PRO A 628 19.69 -25.53 3.37
CA PRO A 628 19.15 -24.84 2.21
C PRO A 628 17.76 -25.36 1.84
N LEU A 629 17.58 -26.68 1.72
CA LEU A 629 16.30 -27.30 1.38
C LEU A 629 15.25 -27.01 2.44
N VAL A 630 15.58 -27.12 3.74
CA VAL A 630 14.65 -26.78 4.83
C VAL A 630 14.18 -25.32 4.72
N SER A 631 15.10 -24.40 4.43
CA SER A 631 14.80 -22.97 4.30
C SER A 631 13.90 -22.67 3.09
N LEU A 632 14.09 -23.40 1.98
CA LEU A 632 13.29 -23.29 0.76
C LEU A 632 11.88 -23.87 0.98
N LEU A 633 11.77 -25.11 1.49
CA LEU A 633 10.48 -25.76 1.76
C LEU A 633 9.65 -24.99 2.80
N SER A 634 10.32 -24.31 3.75
CA SER A 634 9.68 -23.42 4.72
C SER A 634 8.99 -22.20 4.11
N GLN A 635 9.20 -21.91 2.82
CA GLN A 635 8.57 -20.79 2.10
C GLN A 635 7.42 -21.25 1.19
N ILE A 636 7.32 -22.54 0.87
CA ILE A 636 6.26 -23.10 0.02
C ILE A 636 4.93 -23.12 0.78
N PRO A 637 3.79 -22.65 0.22
CA PRO A 637 2.47 -22.73 0.84
C PRO A 637 2.08 -24.15 1.24
N ALA A 638 1.33 -24.32 2.33
CA ALA A 638 1.08 -25.67 2.85
C ALA A 638 0.31 -26.64 1.93
N PRO A 639 -0.65 -26.24 1.05
CA PRO A 639 -1.26 -27.19 0.11
C PRO A 639 -0.24 -27.79 -0.86
N SER A 640 0.72 -26.97 -1.27
CA SER A 640 1.83 -27.38 -2.13
C SER A 640 2.86 -28.23 -1.39
N LEU A 641 3.12 -27.87 -0.14
CA LEU A 641 3.92 -28.67 0.77
C LEU A 641 3.27 -30.03 1.08
N GLN A 642 1.93 -30.10 1.20
CA GLN A 642 1.17 -31.33 1.41
C GLN A 642 1.38 -32.32 0.27
N PHE A 643 1.34 -31.82 -0.97
CA PHE A 643 1.57 -32.63 -2.15
C PHE A 643 3.02 -33.10 -2.25
N LEU A 644 3.98 -32.18 -2.08
CA LEU A 644 5.40 -32.51 -2.02
C LEU A 644 5.68 -33.55 -0.92
N ALA A 645 5.06 -33.39 0.26
CA ALA A 645 5.24 -34.27 1.40
C ALA A 645 4.84 -35.72 1.14
N GLY A 646 3.76 -35.93 0.37
CA GLY A 646 3.36 -37.27 -0.06
C GLY A 646 4.36 -37.94 -1.01
N ARG A 647 5.33 -37.20 -1.54
CA ARG A 647 6.41 -37.68 -2.44
C ARG A 647 7.82 -37.41 -1.91
N LEU A 648 7.97 -36.87 -0.70
CA LEU A 648 9.26 -36.72 -0.01
C LEU A 648 9.95 -38.07 0.28
N GLU A 649 9.26 -39.18 0.06
CA GLU A 649 9.83 -40.53 0.13
C GLU A 649 10.68 -40.89 -1.10
N ASP A 650 10.67 -40.05 -2.14
CA ASP A 650 11.44 -40.22 -3.37
C ASP A 650 12.70 -39.33 -3.38
N PRO A 651 13.88 -39.87 -3.04
CA PRO A 651 15.13 -39.11 -3.06
C PRO A 651 15.50 -38.63 -4.48
N GLU A 652 15.09 -39.33 -5.54
CA GLU A 652 15.37 -38.93 -6.92
C GLU A 652 14.63 -37.63 -7.26
N LEU A 653 13.43 -37.45 -6.71
CA LEU A 653 12.65 -36.25 -6.93
C LEU A 653 13.27 -35.00 -6.28
N LEU A 654 13.75 -35.14 -5.04
CA LEU A 654 14.41 -34.03 -4.35
C LEU A 654 15.72 -33.64 -5.05
N ASP A 655 16.45 -34.63 -5.56
CA ASP A 655 17.67 -34.40 -6.35
C ASP A 655 17.38 -33.77 -7.72
N LEU A 656 16.25 -34.12 -8.36
CA LEU A 656 15.79 -33.52 -9.62
C LEU A 656 15.36 -32.06 -9.46
N LEU A 657 14.72 -31.70 -8.35
CA LEU A 657 14.29 -30.33 -8.09
C LEU A 657 15.44 -29.44 -7.59
N ARG A 658 16.40 -29.98 -6.83
CA ARG A 658 17.46 -29.22 -6.14
C ARG A 658 18.20 -28.18 -7.01
N PRO A 659 18.59 -28.45 -8.28
CA PRO A 659 19.26 -27.46 -9.14
C PRO A 659 18.37 -26.28 -9.52
N HIS A 660 17.06 -26.47 -9.56
CA HIS A 660 16.08 -25.49 -10.00
C HIS A 660 15.44 -24.69 -8.85
N LEU A 661 15.71 -25.07 -7.59
CA LEU A 661 15.22 -24.37 -6.40
C LEU A 661 16.14 -23.19 -5.97
N GLN A 662 17.10 -22.78 -6.79
CA GLN A 662 17.99 -21.63 -6.53
C GLN A 662 17.72 -20.50 -7.53
N GLY A 663 17.61 -19.25 -7.05
CA GLY A 663 17.43 -18.05 -7.87
C GLY A 663 15.99 -17.52 -7.95
N ASP A 664 15.72 -16.69 -8.97
CA ASP A 664 14.49 -15.90 -9.15
C ASP A 664 13.19 -16.72 -9.33
N ASP A 665 13.30 -18.04 -9.53
CA ASP A 665 12.15 -18.95 -9.67
C ASP A 665 11.58 -19.44 -8.31
N LEU A 666 12.18 -19.06 -7.19
CA LEU A 666 11.64 -19.27 -5.84
C LEU A 666 10.22 -18.69 -5.67
N ASP A 667 9.96 -17.56 -6.33
CA ASP A 667 8.65 -16.93 -6.34
C ASP A 667 7.58 -17.82 -7.00
N LEU A 668 7.97 -18.67 -7.96
CA LEU A 668 7.05 -19.57 -8.66
C LEU A 668 6.60 -20.75 -7.79
N LEU A 669 7.49 -21.29 -6.95
CA LEU A 669 7.15 -22.35 -5.99
C LEU A 669 6.06 -21.93 -5.01
N SER A 670 6.04 -20.64 -4.65
CA SER A 670 5.00 -20.07 -3.81
C SER A 670 3.63 -19.97 -4.49
N ARG A 671 3.58 -20.10 -5.82
CA ARG A 671 2.36 -20.01 -6.64
C ARG A 671 1.81 -21.36 -7.05
N TYR A 672 2.53 -22.45 -6.79
CA TYR A 672 2.10 -23.77 -7.23
C TYR A 672 0.86 -24.23 -6.47
N THR A 673 -0.05 -24.88 -7.18
CA THR A 673 -1.19 -25.60 -6.61
C THR A 673 -0.82 -27.08 -6.41
N PRO A 674 -1.56 -27.84 -5.59
CA PRO A 674 -1.38 -29.29 -5.51
C PRO A 674 -1.49 -30.00 -6.88
N GLN A 675 -2.29 -29.46 -7.79
CA GLN A 675 -2.43 -30.00 -9.15
C GLN A 675 -1.20 -29.71 -10.00
N MET A 676 -0.58 -28.54 -9.87
CA MET A 676 0.69 -28.20 -10.51
C MET A 676 1.80 -29.14 -10.02
N TRP A 677 1.88 -29.35 -8.71
CA TRP A 677 2.82 -30.34 -8.20
C TRP A 677 2.50 -31.75 -8.71
N ARG A 678 1.24 -32.17 -8.79
CA ARG A 678 0.89 -33.47 -9.40
C ARG A 678 1.32 -33.58 -10.85
N ARG A 679 1.17 -32.52 -11.63
CA ARG A 679 1.69 -32.51 -13.00
C ARG A 679 3.22 -32.58 -12.96
N LEU A 680 3.91 -31.76 -12.16
CA LEU A 680 5.37 -31.83 -12.01
C LEU A 680 5.89 -33.23 -11.63
N LEU A 681 5.20 -33.93 -10.72
CA LEU A 681 5.67 -35.17 -10.12
C LEU A 681 5.18 -36.45 -10.81
N ASP A 682 3.98 -36.45 -11.38
CA ASP A 682 3.31 -37.68 -11.86
C ASP A 682 2.86 -37.64 -13.33
N GLY A 683 2.76 -36.45 -13.93
CA GLY A 683 1.90 -36.31 -15.11
C GLY A 683 2.24 -35.16 -16.03
N LEU A 684 3.47 -34.65 -15.97
CA LEU A 684 3.94 -33.65 -16.92
C LEU A 684 3.88 -34.31 -18.29
N ARG A 685 3.22 -33.67 -19.23
CA ARG A 685 3.50 -33.94 -20.64
C ARG A 685 4.93 -33.46 -20.88
N GLN A 686 5.80 -34.38 -21.27
CA GLN A 686 7.20 -34.14 -21.66
C GLN A 686 8.12 -33.65 -20.50
N PRO A 687 8.24 -34.42 -19.40
CA PRO A 687 9.02 -34.05 -18.20
C PRO A 687 10.52 -33.88 -18.48
N GLU A 688 11.04 -34.49 -19.56
CA GLU A 688 12.42 -34.36 -20.02
C GLU A 688 12.84 -32.89 -20.30
N HIS A 689 11.88 -31.98 -20.51
CA HIS A 689 12.15 -30.58 -20.82
C HIS A 689 12.23 -29.65 -19.60
N LEU A 690 11.98 -30.14 -18.38
CA LEU A 690 12.16 -29.35 -17.15
C LEU A 690 13.58 -28.79 -17.01
N GLY A 691 14.59 -29.55 -17.43
CA GLY A 691 15.99 -29.11 -17.39
C GLY A 691 16.29 -27.92 -18.31
N VAL A 692 15.52 -27.76 -19.40
CA VAL A 692 15.73 -26.72 -20.42
C VAL A 692 14.79 -25.53 -20.21
N LEU A 693 13.52 -25.80 -19.88
CA LEU A 693 12.45 -24.80 -19.76
C LEU A 693 12.23 -24.30 -18.34
N GLY A 694 12.86 -24.93 -17.34
CA GLY A 694 12.76 -24.54 -15.94
C GLY A 694 11.40 -24.87 -15.30
N LEU A 695 11.26 -24.47 -14.03
CA LEU A 695 10.09 -24.80 -13.20
C LEU A 695 8.79 -24.21 -13.78
N GLY A 696 8.84 -23.02 -14.38
CA GLY A 696 7.66 -22.38 -14.98
C GLY A 696 6.87 -23.26 -15.96
N TRP A 697 7.50 -24.26 -16.59
CA TRP A 697 6.87 -25.21 -17.50
C TRP A 697 5.68 -25.96 -16.87
N VAL A 698 5.75 -26.23 -15.57
CA VAL A 698 4.66 -26.86 -14.81
C VAL A 698 3.39 -26.02 -14.86
N GLN A 699 3.52 -24.69 -14.78
CA GLN A 699 2.38 -23.79 -14.80
C GLN A 699 1.72 -23.76 -16.17
N VAL A 700 2.54 -23.79 -17.23
CA VAL A 700 2.08 -23.87 -18.61
C VAL A 700 1.32 -25.18 -18.82
N VAL A 701 1.89 -26.32 -18.42
CA VAL A 701 1.22 -27.61 -18.57
C VAL A 701 -0.05 -27.69 -17.74
N GLU A 702 -0.14 -27.03 -16.57
CA GLU A 702 -1.37 -26.98 -15.78
C GLU A 702 -2.49 -26.20 -16.49
N GLN A 703 -2.18 -24.97 -16.89
CA GLN A 703 -3.14 -24.03 -17.48
C GLN A 703 -3.54 -24.44 -18.90
N ASP A 704 -2.69 -25.18 -19.61
CA ASP A 704 -3.00 -25.76 -20.91
C ASP A 704 -3.79 -27.08 -20.76
N ALA A 705 -5.05 -26.97 -20.35
CA ALA A 705 -5.95 -28.11 -20.23
C ALA A 705 -6.19 -28.86 -21.55
N THR A 706 -5.98 -28.17 -22.69
CA THR A 706 -6.13 -28.72 -24.04
C THR A 706 -4.89 -29.43 -24.56
N GLY A 707 -3.73 -29.20 -23.96
CA GLY A 707 -2.45 -29.73 -24.44
C GLY A 707 -2.01 -29.13 -25.77
N ALA A 708 -2.33 -27.86 -25.99
CA ALA A 708 -1.98 -27.10 -27.18
C ALA A 708 -0.52 -26.59 -27.18
N VAL A 709 0.15 -26.59 -26.04
CA VAL A 709 1.55 -26.15 -25.89
C VAL A 709 2.49 -27.36 -25.87
N ASP A 710 3.37 -27.44 -26.86
CA ASP A 710 4.41 -28.46 -26.97
C ASP A 710 5.75 -27.89 -26.48
N ALA A 711 6.37 -28.51 -25.45
CA ALA A 711 7.65 -28.05 -24.91
C ALA A 711 8.78 -28.08 -25.94
N ARG A 712 8.72 -28.96 -26.95
CA ARG A 712 9.74 -28.99 -28.02
C ARG A 712 9.64 -27.75 -28.89
N VAL A 713 8.43 -27.31 -29.20
CA VAL A 713 8.16 -26.08 -29.94
C VAL A 713 8.58 -24.88 -29.10
N LEU A 714 8.26 -24.85 -27.80
CA LEU A 714 8.67 -23.74 -26.93
C LEU A 714 10.19 -23.68 -26.72
N SER A 715 10.86 -24.84 -26.61
CA SER A 715 12.32 -24.93 -26.55
C SER A 715 12.95 -24.47 -27.87
N GLN A 716 12.33 -24.81 -29.00
CA GLN A 716 12.76 -24.35 -30.33
C GLN A 716 12.58 -22.83 -30.47
N ILE A 717 11.46 -22.28 -30.00
CA ILE A 717 11.21 -20.83 -29.96
C ILE A 717 12.31 -20.13 -29.15
N ALA A 718 12.63 -20.65 -27.96
CA ALA A 718 13.69 -20.09 -27.11
C ALA A 718 15.07 -20.15 -27.79
N ALA A 719 15.39 -21.29 -28.42
CA ALA A 719 16.65 -21.47 -29.14
C ALA A 719 16.76 -20.53 -30.35
N ASP A 720 15.70 -20.43 -31.16
CA ASP A 720 15.65 -19.55 -32.34
C ASP A 720 15.66 -18.06 -31.96
N ALA A 721 15.13 -17.72 -30.78
CA ALA A 721 15.18 -16.38 -30.20
C ALA A 721 16.51 -16.07 -29.49
N ASN A 722 17.40 -17.06 -29.33
CA ASN A 722 18.65 -16.97 -28.57
C ASN A 722 18.44 -16.50 -27.10
N VAL A 723 17.41 -17.02 -26.43
CA VAL A 723 17.10 -16.77 -25.01
C VAL A 723 17.09 -18.08 -24.21
N LEU A 724 17.21 -17.98 -22.87
CA LEU A 724 17.12 -19.16 -22.01
C LEU A 724 15.69 -19.70 -21.98
N GLY A 725 15.52 -21.03 -21.91
CA GLY A 725 14.19 -21.65 -21.99
C GLY A 725 13.22 -21.20 -20.89
N HIS A 726 13.73 -20.87 -19.70
CA HIS A 726 12.90 -20.32 -18.62
C HIS A 726 12.35 -18.92 -18.91
N ASP A 727 13.06 -18.09 -19.68
CA ASP A 727 12.59 -16.77 -20.07
C ASP A 727 11.46 -16.86 -21.11
N ALA A 728 11.55 -17.82 -22.04
CA ALA A 728 10.47 -18.10 -22.98
C ALA A 728 9.20 -18.59 -22.28
N VAL A 729 9.35 -19.45 -21.27
CA VAL A 729 8.23 -19.87 -20.40
C VAL A 729 7.64 -18.70 -19.63
N ARG A 730 8.47 -17.81 -19.08
CA ARG A 730 8.01 -16.63 -18.35
C ARG A 730 7.23 -15.67 -19.25
N ALA A 731 7.72 -15.44 -20.48
CA ALA A 731 7.00 -14.67 -21.49
C ALA A 731 5.64 -15.30 -21.82
N LEU A 732 5.60 -16.63 -22.00
CA LEU A 732 4.36 -17.35 -22.31
C LEU A 732 3.33 -17.25 -21.17
N LEU A 733 3.79 -17.33 -19.92
CA LEU A 733 2.94 -17.13 -18.73
C LEU A 733 2.46 -15.68 -18.57
N GLY A 734 3.12 -14.72 -19.23
CA GLY A 734 2.66 -13.34 -19.34
C GLY A 734 1.50 -13.17 -20.34
N THR A 735 1.40 -14.07 -21.33
CA THR A 735 0.35 -14.09 -22.35
C THR A 735 -0.89 -14.83 -21.85
N ALA A 736 -2.08 -14.45 -22.33
CA ALA A 736 -3.33 -15.08 -21.92
C ALA A 736 -3.40 -16.56 -22.36
N PRO A 737 -3.88 -17.50 -21.51
CA PRO A 737 -3.91 -18.94 -21.87
C PRO A 737 -4.70 -19.29 -23.14
N ALA A 738 -5.69 -18.47 -23.51
CA ALA A 738 -6.45 -18.65 -24.75
C ALA A 738 -5.57 -18.48 -26.01
N ASP A 739 -4.45 -17.78 -25.89
CA ASP A 739 -3.58 -17.37 -26.98
C ASP A 739 -2.35 -18.28 -27.12
N TRP A 740 -2.11 -19.17 -26.15
CA TRP A 740 -0.99 -20.11 -26.19
C TRP A 740 -1.00 -21.11 -27.36
N PRO A 741 -2.15 -21.66 -27.80
CA PRO A 741 -2.21 -22.49 -29.00
C PRO A 741 -1.71 -21.73 -30.24
N VAL A 742 -2.00 -20.43 -30.28
CA VAL A 742 -1.61 -19.55 -31.37
C VAL A 742 -0.11 -19.30 -31.34
N VAL A 743 0.48 -19.06 -30.17
CA VAL A 743 1.94 -18.98 -30.00
C VAL A 743 2.63 -20.24 -30.55
N CYS A 744 2.12 -21.41 -30.19
CA CYS A 744 2.72 -22.69 -30.56
C CYS A 744 2.49 -23.08 -32.02
N ALA A 745 1.37 -22.65 -32.63
CA ALA A 745 1.10 -22.87 -34.04
C ALA A 745 1.97 -21.99 -34.96
N HIS A 746 2.54 -20.90 -34.45
CA HIS A 746 3.31 -19.92 -35.21
C HIS A 746 4.74 -19.73 -34.64
N PRO A 747 5.57 -20.78 -34.53
CA PRO A 747 6.83 -20.73 -33.78
C PRO A 747 7.86 -19.76 -34.36
N ALA A 748 7.90 -19.58 -35.68
CA ALA A 748 8.81 -18.63 -36.31
C ALA A 748 8.45 -17.17 -35.99
N LEU A 749 7.15 -16.86 -35.88
CA LEU A 749 6.69 -15.53 -35.46
C LEU A 749 6.96 -15.34 -33.97
N ALA A 750 6.60 -16.31 -33.14
CA ALA A 750 6.82 -16.28 -31.70
C ALA A 750 8.30 -16.09 -31.33
N ALA A 751 9.23 -16.80 -31.98
CA ALA A 751 10.67 -16.69 -31.71
C ALA A 751 11.21 -15.30 -32.06
N ARG A 752 10.84 -14.78 -33.24
CA ARG A 752 11.24 -13.45 -33.69
C ARG A 752 10.67 -12.37 -32.77
N TRP A 753 9.41 -12.53 -32.36
CA TRP A 753 8.72 -11.61 -31.45
C TRP A 753 9.36 -11.58 -30.07
N LEU A 754 9.63 -12.75 -29.51
CA LEU A 754 10.28 -12.91 -28.21
C LEU A 754 11.70 -12.31 -28.21
N ALA A 755 12.47 -12.52 -29.27
CA ALA A 755 13.83 -11.99 -29.39
C ALA A 755 13.88 -10.45 -29.43
N GLU A 756 12.91 -9.83 -30.08
CA GLU A 756 12.92 -8.38 -30.36
C GLU A 756 12.07 -7.56 -29.39
N GLN A 757 10.97 -8.11 -28.86
CA GLN A 757 10.03 -7.42 -27.96
C GLN A 757 10.05 -7.95 -26.52
N GLY A 758 10.51 -9.18 -26.28
CA GLY A 758 10.59 -9.79 -24.95
C GLY A 758 9.26 -10.34 -24.40
N ASP A 759 8.22 -10.42 -25.23
CA ASP A 759 6.90 -10.98 -24.90
C ASP A 759 6.40 -11.96 -25.98
N LEU A 760 5.22 -12.57 -25.78
CA LEU A 760 4.61 -13.57 -26.68
C LEU A 760 3.16 -13.24 -27.06
N ASP A 761 2.78 -11.96 -27.01
CA ASP A 761 1.41 -11.50 -27.28
C ASP A 761 1.11 -11.39 -28.79
N ILE A 762 1.09 -12.52 -29.48
CA ILE A 762 0.96 -12.59 -30.95
C ILE A 762 -0.45 -12.96 -31.46
N ALA A 763 -1.42 -13.24 -30.58
CA ALA A 763 -2.71 -13.79 -30.99
C ALA A 763 -3.58 -12.83 -31.80
N GLU A 764 -3.60 -11.56 -31.43
CA GLU A 764 -4.33 -10.53 -32.19
C GLU A 764 -3.70 -10.33 -33.59
N ILE A 765 -2.38 -10.50 -33.71
CA ILE A 765 -1.68 -10.51 -35.01
C ILE A 765 -2.11 -11.72 -35.83
N VAL A 766 -2.13 -12.92 -35.26
CA VAL A 766 -2.57 -14.10 -36.02
C VAL A 766 -4.05 -13.99 -36.43
N ALA A 767 -4.90 -13.41 -35.59
CA ALA A 767 -6.31 -13.18 -35.90
C ALA A 767 -6.51 -12.15 -37.04
N GLY A 768 -5.68 -11.10 -37.07
CA GLY A 768 -5.70 -10.09 -38.14
C GLY A 768 -5.05 -10.56 -39.44
N PHE A 769 -4.17 -11.56 -39.39
CA PHE A 769 -3.30 -11.98 -40.50
C PHE A 769 -3.35 -13.50 -40.77
N PRO A 770 -4.31 -13.97 -41.58
CA PRO A 770 -4.45 -15.39 -41.97
C PRO A 770 -3.17 -16.12 -42.43
N ASP A 771 -2.25 -15.43 -43.12
CA ASP A 771 -0.92 -15.98 -43.48
C ASP A 771 0.19 -15.21 -42.77
N THR A 772 0.41 -15.53 -41.50
CA THR A 772 1.41 -14.83 -40.66
C THR A 772 2.84 -14.99 -41.14
N ARG A 773 3.18 -16.07 -41.87
CA ARG A 773 4.54 -16.26 -42.35
C ARG A 773 4.81 -15.34 -43.52
N ALA A 774 3.87 -15.23 -44.46
CA ALA A 774 3.94 -14.22 -45.51
C ALA A 774 3.94 -12.82 -44.90
N ALA A 775 3.03 -12.53 -43.96
CA ALA A 775 2.93 -11.22 -43.32
C ALA A 775 4.21 -10.83 -42.56
N LEU A 776 4.83 -11.76 -41.82
CA LEU A 776 6.10 -11.51 -41.13
C LEU A 776 7.26 -11.28 -42.11
N ALA A 777 7.33 -12.06 -43.20
CA ALA A 777 8.33 -11.85 -44.25
C ALA A 777 8.13 -10.55 -45.02
N GLU A 778 6.87 -10.11 -45.14
CA GLU A 778 6.46 -8.99 -45.96
C GLU A 778 6.47 -7.64 -45.21
N TYR A 779 6.16 -7.65 -43.90
CA TYR A 779 6.02 -6.44 -43.07
C TYR A 779 6.99 -6.38 -41.88
N GLY A 780 7.65 -7.49 -41.51
CA GLY A 780 8.50 -7.54 -40.30
C GLY A 780 7.70 -7.49 -38.99
N THR A 781 8.40 -7.59 -37.87
CA THR A 781 7.85 -7.56 -36.50
C THR A 781 7.34 -6.17 -36.13
N GLU A 782 8.12 -5.12 -36.40
CA GLU A 782 7.77 -3.74 -36.10
C GLU A 782 6.52 -3.27 -36.87
N GLY A 783 6.42 -3.60 -38.16
CA GLY A 783 5.23 -3.31 -38.98
C GLY A 783 3.97 -4.03 -38.51
N LEU A 784 4.09 -5.29 -38.07
CA LEU A 784 2.97 -6.04 -37.47
C LEU A 784 2.57 -5.51 -36.09
N ARG A 785 3.54 -5.01 -35.30
CA ARG A 785 3.27 -4.39 -34.00
C ARG A 785 2.51 -3.08 -34.18
N HIS A 786 2.94 -2.23 -35.11
CA HIS A 786 2.20 -1.02 -35.43
C HIS A 786 0.81 -1.34 -36.01
N ALA A 787 0.68 -2.40 -36.81
CA ALA A 787 -0.63 -2.86 -37.26
C ALA A 787 -1.54 -3.24 -36.08
N LEU A 788 -1.00 -3.94 -35.08
CA LEU A 788 -1.70 -4.30 -33.85
C LEU A 788 -2.12 -3.06 -33.02
N GLU A 789 -1.18 -2.17 -32.72
CA GLU A 789 -1.42 -0.92 -31.98
C GLU A 789 -2.52 -0.06 -32.61
N LEU A 790 -2.64 -0.12 -33.93
CA LEU A 790 -3.60 0.64 -34.73
C LEU A 790 -4.85 -0.16 -35.12
N GLY A 791 -4.99 -1.41 -34.68
CA GLY A 791 -6.13 -2.29 -34.98
C GLY A 791 -6.34 -2.57 -36.48
N LEU A 792 -5.24 -2.71 -37.24
CA LEU A 792 -5.23 -2.94 -38.69
C LEU A 792 -5.14 -4.43 -39.03
N ASP A 793 -6.00 -4.89 -39.93
CA ASP A 793 -6.02 -6.27 -40.44
C ASP A 793 -5.14 -6.46 -41.71
N GLN A 794 -4.96 -7.70 -42.17
CA GLN A 794 -4.18 -8.00 -43.37
C GLN A 794 -4.66 -7.24 -44.61
N ARG A 795 -5.97 -6.99 -44.73
CA ARG A 795 -6.54 -6.22 -45.84
C ARG A 795 -6.13 -4.76 -45.76
N SER A 796 -6.17 -4.17 -44.56
CA SER A 796 -5.73 -2.80 -44.30
C SER A 796 -4.23 -2.64 -44.55
N MET A 797 -3.41 -3.60 -44.11
CA MET A 797 -1.97 -3.61 -44.38
C MET A 797 -1.65 -3.82 -45.86
N SER A 798 -2.42 -4.67 -46.56
CA SER A 798 -2.28 -4.85 -48.01
C SER A 798 -2.63 -3.58 -48.78
N ARG A 799 -3.64 -2.81 -48.32
CA ARG A 799 -4.00 -1.51 -48.90
C ARG A 799 -2.93 -0.46 -48.63
N ILE A 800 -2.42 -0.41 -47.40
CA ILE A 800 -1.33 0.49 -47.03
C ILE A 800 -0.09 0.19 -47.85
N LYS A 801 0.28 -1.08 -47.99
CA LYS A 801 1.40 -1.51 -48.83
C LYS A 801 1.15 -1.22 -50.31
N GLY A 802 -0.01 -1.59 -50.86
CA GLY A 802 -0.35 -1.32 -52.26
C GLY A 802 -0.37 0.18 -52.57
N TYR A 803 -0.78 1.00 -51.61
CA TYR A 803 -0.68 2.45 -51.69
C TYR A 803 0.78 2.93 -51.59
N ALA A 804 1.58 2.39 -50.66
CA ALA A 804 3.00 2.69 -50.49
C ALA A 804 3.81 2.37 -51.76
N ASP A 805 3.67 1.17 -52.29
CA ASP A 805 4.24 0.73 -53.57
C ASP A 805 3.70 1.61 -54.71
N GLY A 806 2.40 1.88 -54.65
CA GLY A 806 1.68 2.78 -55.52
C GLY A 806 2.22 4.20 -55.50
N ILE A 807 2.94 4.68 -54.49
CA ILE A 807 3.54 6.01 -54.48
C ILE A 807 5.08 5.97 -54.48
N GLY A 808 5.67 4.77 -54.48
CA GLY A 808 7.12 4.55 -54.46
C GLY A 808 7.76 4.77 -53.09
N ARG A 809 7.07 4.43 -51.99
CA ARG A 809 7.53 4.55 -50.59
C ARG A 809 7.49 3.20 -49.87
N THR A 810 8.19 3.08 -48.73
CA THR A 810 8.15 1.84 -47.94
C THR A 810 6.89 1.77 -47.09
N THR A 811 6.49 0.56 -46.71
CA THR A 811 5.29 0.34 -45.88
C THR A 811 5.46 0.95 -44.48
N ASP A 812 6.65 0.86 -43.87
CA ASP A 812 6.94 1.48 -42.57
C ASP A 812 6.85 3.01 -42.62
N GLU A 813 7.36 3.67 -43.67
CA GLU A 813 7.24 5.13 -43.83
C GLU A 813 5.77 5.56 -43.85
N VAL A 814 4.91 4.77 -44.49
CA VAL A 814 3.47 5.04 -44.54
C VAL A 814 2.79 4.75 -43.20
N LEU A 815 3.16 3.69 -42.49
CA LEU A 815 2.59 3.34 -41.19
C LEU A 815 2.94 4.36 -40.12
N THR A 816 4.19 4.79 -40.04
CA THR A 816 4.62 5.86 -39.13
C THR A 816 3.83 7.14 -39.41
N ALA A 817 3.70 7.52 -40.68
CA ALA A 817 2.91 8.68 -41.08
C ALA A 817 1.40 8.53 -40.78
N PHE A 818 0.87 7.30 -40.77
CA PHE A 818 -0.50 6.98 -40.41
C PHE A 818 -0.72 7.09 -38.89
N GLN A 819 0.25 6.62 -38.09
CA GLN A 819 0.25 6.71 -36.63
C GLN A 819 0.44 8.15 -36.12
N GLU A 820 1.35 8.92 -36.71
CA GLU A 820 1.59 10.34 -36.37
C GLU A 820 0.35 11.24 -36.56
N ARG A 821 -0.65 10.74 -37.29
CA ARG A 821 -1.93 11.43 -37.54
C ARG A 821 -3.10 10.89 -36.71
N ASP A 822 -2.82 10.05 -35.72
CA ASP A 822 -3.82 9.42 -34.83
C ASP A 822 -4.89 8.62 -35.62
N TYR A 823 -4.54 7.99 -36.73
CA TYR A 823 -5.46 7.12 -37.47
C TYR A 823 -5.37 5.68 -36.93
N GLU A 824 -6.43 5.23 -36.25
CA GLU A 824 -6.39 3.98 -35.47
C GLU A 824 -7.47 2.95 -35.90
N ARG A 825 -7.96 3.01 -37.15
CA ARG A 825 -9.06 2.13 -37.60
C ARG A 825 -8.88 1.66 -39.04
N ALA A 826 -9.26 0.40 -39.30
CA ALA A 826 -9.27 -0.21 -40.63
C ALA A 826 -10.04 0.62 -41.67
N GLU A 827 -11.15 1.26 -41.29
CA GLU A 827 -11.97 2.13 -42.15
C GLU A 827 -11.18 3.32 -42.72
N HIS A 828 -10.17 3.80 -41.99
CA HIS A 828 -9.30 4.90 -42.45
C HIS A 828 -8.35 4.46 -43.57
N THR A 829 -8.18 3.16 -43.81
CA THR A 829 -7.37 2.64 -44.93
C THR A 829 -8.18 2.46 -46.21
N GLU A 830 -9.51 2.41 -46.15
CA GLU A 830 -10.37 2.23 -47.33
C GLU A 830 -10.16 3.28 -48.44
N PRO A 831 -9.95 4.58 -48.12
CA PRO A 831 -9.65 5.59 -49.14
C PRO A 831 -8.34 5.37 -49.90
N LEU A 832 -7.38 4.65 -49.32
CA LEU A 832 -6.06 4.40 -49.88
C LEU A 832 -6.09 3.37 -51.03
N ASP A 833 -7.14 2.53 -51.08
CA ASP A 833 -7.32 1.41 -52.01
C ASP A 833 -7.80 1.84 -53.42
N THR A 834 -7.62 3.11 -53.79
CA THR A 834 -8.12 3.64 -55.06
C THR A 834 -7.01 4.17 -55.94
N ALA A 835 -7.06 3.86 -57.24
CA ALA A 835 -6.10 4.38 -58.22
C ALA A 835 -6.08 5.92 -58.26
N ALA A 836 -7.21 6.57 -57.96
CA ALA A 836 -7.30 8.03 -57.85
C ALA A 836 -6.55 8.57 -56.63
N ALA A 837 -6.61 7.89 -55.48
CA ALA A 837 -5.81 8.24 -54.31
C ALA A 837 -4.31 8.10 -54.62
N VAL A 838 -3.89 6.98 -55.20
CA VAL A 838 -2.49 6.75 -55.58
C VAL A 838 -2.00 7.79 -56.60
N ALA A 839 -2.78 8.10 -57.63
CA ALA A 839 -2.40 9.07 -58.66
C ALA A 839 -2.35 10.51 -58.14
N TRP A 840 -3.33 10.90 -57.31
CA TRP A 840 -3.33 12.22 -56.66
C TRP A 840 -2.16 12.34 -55.69
N SER A 841 -1.90 11.30 -54.89
CA SER A 841 -0.80 11.28 -53.94
C SER A 841 0.57 11.29 -54.61
N ARG A 842 0.78 10.52 -55.69
CA ARG A 842 1.97 10.64 -56.54
C ARG A 842 2.13 12.06 -57.08
N TRP A 843 1.05 12.67 -57.57
CA TRP A 843 1.08 14.03 -58.10
C TRP A 843 1.47 15.06 -57.04
N GLN A 844 1.02 14.89 -55.79
CA GLN A 844 1.40 15.78 -54.68
C GLN A 844 2.82 15.50 -54.14
N LEU A 845 3.21 14.24 -53.98
CA LEU A 845 4.56 13.86 -53.57
C LEU A 845 5.61 14.30 -54.60
N ALA A 846 5.31 14.22 -55.90
CA ALA A 846 6.17 14.73 -56.97
C ALA A 846 6.30 16.27 -56.95
N ARG A 847 5.37 16.96 -56.28
CA ARG A 847 5.44 18.41 -56.01
C ARG A 847 6.17 18.73 -54.71
N GLY A 848 6.66 17.71 -53.99
CA GLY A 848 7.47 17.83 -52.78
C GLY A 848 6.69 17.79 -51.47
N GLU A 849 5.38 17.47 -51.49
CA GLU A 849 4.57 17.40 -50.28
C GLU A 849 4.94 16.20 -49.41
N GLU A 850 4.86 16.35 -48.08
CA GLU A 850 5.21 15.29 -47.13
C GLU A 850 4.12 14.20 -47.04
N LEU A 851 4.59 12.99 -46.76
CA LEU A 851 3.80 11.77 -46.85
C LEU A 851 2.61 11.75 -45.88
N ASP A 852 2.81 12.18 -44.63
CA ASP A 852 1.78 12.27 -43.58
C ASP A 852 0.65 13.25 -43.94
N TRP A 853 1.00 14.37 -44.58
CA TRP A 853 0.05 15.36 -45.05
C TRP A 853 -0.76 14.87 -46.24
N VAL A 854 -0.09 14.19 -47.18
CA VAL A 854 -0.74 13.59 -48.34
C VAL A 854 -1.70 12.49 -47.89
N LEU A 855 -1.27 11.57 -47.01
CA LEU A 855 -2.12 10.54 -46.41
C LEU A 855 -3.32 11.15 -45.68
N GLY A 856 -3.08 12.14 -44.82
CA GLY A 856 -4.15 12.78 -44.06
C GLY A 856 -5.24 13.40 -44.94
N ASN A 857 -4.89 13.93 -46.12
CA ASN A 857 -5.88 14.45 -47.05
C ASN A 857 -6.65 13.36 -47.81
N VAL A 858 -5.99 12.27 -48.20
CA VAL A 858 -6.67 11.14 -48.84
C VAL A 858 -7.71 10.54 -47.89
N ILE A 859 -7.32 10.33 -46.63
CA ILE A 859 -8.16 9.69 -45.60
C ILE A 859 -9.27 10.64 -45.10
N SER A 860 -8.93 11.89 -44.78
CA SER A 860 -9.91 12.83 -44.20
C SER A 860 -10.83 13.46 -45.24
N ARG A 861 -10.48 13.39 -46.52
CA ARG A 861 -11.25 14.02 -47.61
C ARG A 861 -11.41 13.11 -48.84
N PRO A 862 -11.90 11.88 -48.69
CA PRO A 862 -12.08 10.95 -49.80
C PRO A 862 -13.10 11.47 -50.82
N GLY A 863 -14.03 12.32 -50.38
CA GLY A 863 -14.93 13.07 -51.26
C GLY A 863 -14.20 14.05 -52.17
N LYS A 864 -13.13 14.74 -51.72
CA LYS A 864 -12.32 15.61 -52.60
C LYS A 864 -11.54 14.79 -53.64
N ILE A 865 -11.04 13.62 -53.26
CA ILE A 865 -10.34 12.71 -54.19
C ILE A 865 -11.32 12.14 -55.22
N ARG A 866 -12.53 11.73 -54.80
CA ARG A 866 -13.62 11.30 -55.71
C ARG A 866 -14.11 12.44 -56.61
N THR A 867 -14.27 13.64 -56.07
CA THR A 867 -14.62 14.86 -56.83
C THR A 867 -13.49 15.25 -57.77
N TRP A 868 -12.21 15.07 -57.43
CA TRP A 868 -11.09 15.26 -58.35
C TRP A 868 -11.06 14.18 -59.45
N ALA A 869 -11.42 12.94 -59.11
CA ALA A 869 -11.56 11.84 -60.05
C ALA A 869 -12.74 12.01 -61.04
N VAL A 870 -13.82 12.67 -60.62
CA VAL A 870 -15.04 12.94 -61.44
C VAL A 870 -14.98 14.31 -62.16
N HIS A 871 -14.50 15.35 -61.48
CA HIS A 871 -14.41 16.74 -61.95
C HIS A 871 -12.98 17.15 -62.32
N GLY A 872 -12.17 16.16 -62.71
CA GLY A 872 -11.10 16.40 -63.66
C GLY A 872 -11.61 17.20 -64.88
N PRO A 873 -10.71 17.60 -65.76
CA PRO A 873 -10.45 18.99 -66.16
C PRO A 873 -11.57 19.80 -66.89
N ARG A 874 -12.86 19.79 -66.47
CA ARG A 874 -13.96 20.55 -67.15
C ARG A 874 -15.09 21.18 -66.29
N LEU A 875 -14.89 21.47 -65.00
CA LEU A 875 -15.94 22.06 -64.11
C LEU A 875 -16.12 23.59 -64.21
N GLU A 876 -15.18 24.33 -64.81
CA GLU A 876 -15.04 25.79 -64.64
C GLU A 876 -16.15 26.62 -65.29
N GLN A 877 -16.72 26.17 -66.42
CA GLN A 877 -17.65 26.98 -67.21
C GLN A 877 -19.04 27.16 -66.59
N ARG A 878 -19.46 26.27 -65.68
CA ARG A 878 -20.82 26.32 -65.09
C ARG A 878 -20.91 27.14 -63.81
N VAL A 879 -19.81 27.33 -63.08
CA VAL A 879 -19.78 28.05 -61.80
C VAL A 879 -19.72 29.58 -62.02
N ALA A 880 -19.06 30.02 -63.10
CA ALA A 880 -18.94 31.43 -63.48
C ALA A 880 -20.30 32.15 -63.63
N ALA A 881 -21.30 31.48 -64.19
CA ALA A 881 -22.61 32.07 -64.46
C ALA A 881 -23.48 32.24 -63.20
N ALA A 882 -23.21 31.49 -62.13
CA ALA A 882 -24.05 31.48 -60.93
C ALA A 882 -23.63 32.50 -59.85
N VAL A 883 -22.39 33.00 -59.89
CA VAL A 883 -21.79 33.77 -58.78
C VAL A 883 -21.83 35.29 -59.00
N MET A 884 -21.91 35.79 -60.23
CA MET A 884 -21.64 37.22 -60.54
C MET A 884 -22.84 38.05 -61.06
N GLY A 885 -23.99 37.44 -61.37
CA GLY A 885 -25.10 38.14 -62.05
C GLY A 885 -24.80 38.49 -63.52
N PRO A 886 -25.80 38.92 -64.33
CA PRO A 886 -25.61 39.11 -65.77
C PRO A 886 -24.70 40.31 -66.07
N GLY A 887 -23.56 40.06 -66.72
CA GLY A 887 -22.66 41.09 -67.24
C GLY A 887 -21.23 41.14 -66.68
N ALA A 888 -20.64 40.01 -66.25
CA ALA A 888 -19.26 40.01 -65.73
C ALA A 888 -18.19 40.14 -66.83
N ALA A 889 -17.19 41.00 -66.58
CA ALA A 889 -16.08 41.32 -67.48
C ALA A 889 -15.05 40.17 -67.63
N PRO A 890 -14.42 40.03 -68.81
CA PRO A 890 -13.50 38.93 -69.09
C PRO A 890 -12.25 39.03 -68.21
N GLY A 891 -11.90 37.94 -67.53
CA GLY A 891 -10.77 37.84 -66.59
C GLY A 891 -11.16 37.61 -65.11
N THR A 892 -12.42 37.84 -64.73
CA THR A 892 -12.92 37.45 -63.39
C THR A 892 -13.19 35.95 -63.28
N THR A 893 -13.61 35.34 -64.38
CA THR A 893 -13.67 33.89 -64.54
C THR A 893 -12.29 33.26 -64.43
N ASP A 894 -11.25 33.93 -64.91
CA ASP A 894 -9.89 33.40 -64.89
C ASP A 894 -9.28 33.45 -63.49
N ALA A 895 -9.60 34.47 -62.68
CA ALA A 895 -9.16 34.49 -61.27
C ALA A 895 -9.88 33.44 -60.41
N LEU A 896 -11.18 33.21 -60.63
CA LEU A 896 -11.98 32.19 -59.92
C LEU A 896 -11.71 30.76 -60.44
N ALA A 897 -11.38 30.61 -61.72
CA ALA A 897 -10.96 29.36 -62.34
C ALA A 897 -9.51 29.01 -61.98
N ALA A 898 -8.62 30.00 -61.95
CA ALA A 898 -7.23 29.82 -61.53
C ALA A 898 -7.12 29.45 -60.05
N ASP A 899 -8.02 29.93 -59.19
CA ASP A 899 -8.01 29.55 -57.79
C ASP A 899 -9.41 29.54 -57.11
N PRO A 900 -10.09 28.38 -57.13
CA PRO A 900 -11.47 28.24 -56.64
C PRO A 900 -11.62 28.45 -55.13
N VAL A 901 -10.52 28.61 -54.38
CA VAL A 901 -10.53 28.90 -52.94
C VAL A 901 -10.98 30.33 -52.63
N LEU A 902 -11.01 31.22 -53.61
CA LEU A 902 -11.63 32.54 -53.49
C LEU A 902 -13.14 32.47 -53.31
N LEU A 903 -13.83 31.45 -53.82
CA LEU A 903 -15.29 31.33 -53.76
C LEU A 903 -15.83 31.29 -52.31
N PRO A 904 -15.31 30.44 -51.41
CA PRO A 904 -15.65 30.50 -49.99
C PRO A 904 -15.32 31.85 -49.33
N LEU A 905 -14.17 32.45 -49.65
CA LEU A 905 -13.74 33.72 -49.05
C LEU A 905 -14.65 34.89 -49.47
N LEU A 906 -15.03 34.94 -50.75
CA LEU A 906 -16.00 35.91 -51.27
C LEU A 906 -17.39 35.70 -50.65
N ALA A 907 -17.78 34.46 -50.38
CA ALA A 907 -19.03 34.13 -49.70
C ALA A 907 -19.04 34.54 -48.22
N THR A 908 -17.89 34.55 -47.53
CA THR A 908 -17.76 35.03 -46.13
C THR A 908 -17.77 36.55 -45.99
N LEU A 909 -17.54 37.29 -47.09
CA LEU A 909 -17.55 38.76 -47.09
C LEU A 909 -18.96 39.26 -47.37
N SER A 910 -19.43 40.19 -46.56
CA SER A 910 -20.84 40.61 -46.52
C SER A 910 -21.21 41.63 -47.59
N SER A 911 -20.25 42.40 -48.14
CA SER A 911 -20.54 43.44 -49.16
C SER A 911 -19.89 43.18 -50.53
N PRO A 912 -20.52 43.62 -51.64
CA PRO A 912 -19.95 43.54 -52.99
C PRO A 912 -18.60 44.27 -53.13
N GLU A 913 -18.40 45.36 -52.37
CA GLU A 913 -17.16 46.14 -52.38
C GLU A 913 -15.98 45.40 -51.73
N GLN A 914 -16.22 44.67 -50.62
CA GLN A 914 -15.20 43.82 -50.00
C GLN A 914 -14.81 42.65 -50.91
N ARG A 915 -15.79 42.08 -51.62
CA ARG A 915 -15.57 41.01 -52.60
C ARG A 915 -14.72 41.52 -53.77
N ALA A 916 -14.97 42.75 -54.23
CA ALA A 916 -14.15 43.39 -55.26
C ALA A 916 -12.73 43.74 -54.78
N ALA A 917 -12.56 44.23 -53.55
CA ALA A 917 -11.25 44.56 -52.97
C ALA A 917 -10.36 43.31 -52.79
N LEU A 918 -10.94 42.19 -52.35
CA LEU A 918 -10.24 40.90 -52.25
C LEU A 918 -9.78 40.40 -53.63
N LEU A 919 -10.63 40.51 -54.66
CA LEU A 919 -10.27 40.12 -56.02
C LEU A 919 -9.14 40.98 -56.60
N ARG A 920 -9.06 42.27 -56.23
CA ARG A 920 -7.95 43.16 -56.61
C ARG A 920 -6.65 42.82 -55.87
N LEU A 921 -6.72 42.57 -54.56
CA LEU A 921 -5.56 42.13 -53.77
C LEU A 921 -5.02 40.80 -54.30
N TYR A 922 -5.91 39.87 -54.63
CA TYR A 922 -5.57 38.59 -55.24
C TYR A 922 -4.97 38.75 -56.64
N ALA A 923 -5.46 39.68 -57.47
CA ALA A 923 -4.87 39.93 -58.78
C ALA A 923 -3.43 40.50 -58.67
N ALA A 924 -3.16 41.31 -57.64
CA ALA A 924 -1.84 41.88 -57.40
C ALA A 924 -0.86 40.88 -56.75
N GLU A 925 -1.34 40.08 -55.81
CA GLU A 925 -0.52 39.20 -54.97
C GLU A 925 -1.20 37.83 -54.77
N PRO A 926 -1.41 37.03 -55.85
CA PRO A 926 -2.32 35.89 -55.83
C PRO A 926 -1.90 34.80 -54.84
N LYS A 927 -0.61 34.42 -54.88
CA LYS A 927 -0.07 33.39 -54.00
C LYS A 927 -0.03 33.84 -52.54
N ALA A 928 0.29 35.11 -52.30
CA ALA A 928 0.40 35.65 -50.97
C ALA A 928 -0.98 35.85 -50.32
N THR A 929 -1.98 36.32 -51.06
CA THR A 929 -3.35 36.57 -50.56
C THR A 929 -4.05 35.28 -50.14
N LEU A 930 -3.66 34.16 -50.78
CA LEU A 930 -4.16 32.83 -50.50
C LEU A 930 -3.36 32.08 -49.42
N ASP A 931 -2.35 32.71 -48.84
CA ASP A 931 -1.61 32.12 -47.73
C ASP A 931 -2.56 31.91 -46.51
N PRO A 932 -2.55 30.73 -45.88
CA PRO A 932 -3.40 30.43 -44.73
C PRO A 932 -3.28 31.42 -43.56
N ARG A 933 -2.11 32.05 -43.37
CA ARG A 933 -1.85 33.05 -42.33
C ARG A 933 -2.49 34.39 -42.70
N ALA A 934 -2.37 34.80 -43.96
CA ALA A 934 -3.03 36.00 -44.49
C ALA A 934 -4.56 35.90 -44.43
N ARG A 935 -5.12 34.72 -44.69
CA ARG A 935 -6.57 34.45 -44.64
C ARG A 935 -7.19 34.63 -43.25
N ARG A 936 -6.42 34.44 -42.17
CA ARG A 936 -6.91 34.63 -40.79
C ARG A 936 -6.98 36.10 -40.39
N GLU A 937 -6.09 36.93 -40.92
CA GLU A 937 -6.08 38.39 -40.68
C GLU A 937 -6.64 39.20 -41.86
N LEU A 938 -7.27 38.52 -42.82
CA LEU A 938 -7.73 39.08 -44.09
C LEU A 938 -8.61 40.33 -43.91
N PRO A 939 -9.55 40.41 -42.96
CA PRO A 939 -10.30 41.64 -42.73
C PRO A 939 -9.38 42.83 -42.36
N LEU A 940 -8.42 42.62 -41.45
CA LEU A 940 -7.50 43.65 -40.98
C LEU A 940 -6.49 44.07 -42.07
N ILE A 941 -6.08 43.14 -42.92
CA ILE A 941 -5.24 43.40 -44.10
C ILE A 941 -6.01 44.22 -45.14
N LEU A 942 -7.28 43.89 -45.40
CA LEU A 942 -8.13 44.60 -46.38
C LEU A 942 -8.53 46.01 -45.93
N TYR A 943 -8.47 46.30 -44.61
CA TYR A 943 -8.66 47.65 -44.05
C TYR A 943 -7.35 48.43 -43.88
N ALA A 944 -6.19 47.83 -44.09
CA ALA A 944 -4.90 48.52 -44.04
C ALA A 944 -4.79 49.55 -45.17
N ALA A 945 -4.06 50.64 -44.92
CA ALA A 945 -3.84 51.67 -45.94
C ALA A 945 -3.12 51.11 -47.18
N ASP A 946 -2.24 50.12 -46.99
CA ASP A 946 -1.60 49.34 -48.06
C ASP A 946 -1.67 47.82 -47.77
N PRO A 947 -2.70 47.14 -48.30
CA PRO A 947 -2.93 45.71 -48.06
C PRO A 947 -1.84 44.80 -48.61
N ALA A 948 -1.17 45.18 -49.71
CA ALA A 948 -0.17 44.32 -50.37
C ALA A 948 1.17 44.33 -49.61
N GLN A 949 1.56 45.48 -49.06
CA GLN A 949 2.75 45.60 -48.22
C GLN A 949 2.59 44.83 -46.90
N ALA A 950 1.44 44.98 -46.23
CA ALA A 950 1.16 44.28 -44.97
C ALA A 950 1.18 42.75 -45.13
N LEU A 951 0.64 42.28 -46.25
CA LEU A 951 0.62 40.88 -46.64
C LEU A 951 2.04 40.30 -46.85
N ARG A 952 2.91 41.02 -47.56
CA ARG A 952 4.28 40.55 -47.83
C ARG A 952 5.13 40.44 -46.57
N THR A 953 4.98 41.37 -45.63
CA THR A 953 5.74 41.36 -44.38
C THR A 953 5.33 40.21 -43.46
N LEU A 954 4.03 39.93 -43.35
CA LEU A 954 3.49 38.79 -42.59
C LEU A 954 4.03 37.44 -43.09
N LEU A 955 4.22 37.33 -44.41
CA LEU A 955 4.70 36.11 -45.05
C LEU A 955 6.22 35.95 -44.97
N ARG A 956 6.98 37.05 -45.01
CA ARG A 956 8.45 36.98 -44.95
C ARG A 956 8.99 36.73 -43.55
N ASP A 957 8.45 37.44 -42.56
CA ASP A 957 9.01 37.45 -41.21
C ASP A 957 8.19 36.56 -40.24
N GLY A 958 7.04 36.02 -40.69
CA GLY A 958 6.21 35.08 -39.93
C GLY A 958 5.45 35.70 -38.75
N LEU A 959 5.51 37.02 -38.62
CA LEU A 959 4.87 37.80 -37.57
C LEU A 959 3.52 38.34 -38.07
N GLY A 960 2.46 38.17 -37.29
CA GLY A 960 1.15 38.79 -37.57
C GLY A 960 1.22 40.31 -37.59
N VAL A 961 0.21 41.00 -38.16
CA VAL A 961 0.30 42.45 -38.42
C VAL A 961 0.57 43.26 -37.14
N VAL A 962 0.03 42.83 -36.00
CA VAL A 962 0.24 43.44 -34.67
C VAL A 962 1.63 43.13 -34.08
N ALA A 963 2.14 41.91 -34.26
CA ALA A 963 3.44 41.48 -33.73
C ALA A 963 4.62 42.08 -34.52
N GLN A 964 4.43 42.32 -35.81
CA GLN A 964 5.39 43.04 -36.64
C GLN A 964 5.56 44.49 -36.17
N GLN A 965 4.44 45.18 -35.91
CA GLN A 965 4.46 46.54 -35.36
C GLN A 965 5.18 46.61 -34.00
N PHE A 966 5.11 45.54 -33.19
CA PHE A 966 5.82 45.41 -31.93
C PHE A 966 7.34 45.20 -32.12
N ALA A 967 7.74 44.27 -32.99
CA ALA A 967 9.15 43.98 -33.27
C ALA A 967 9.90 45.18 -33.86
N GLU A 968 9.23 45.95 -34.72
CA GLU A 968 9.76 47.19 -35.30
C GLU A 968 9.89 48.30 -34.25
N ARG A 969 8.88 48.45 -33.37
CA ARG A 969 8.90 49.43 -32.27
C ARG A 969 10.03 49.20 -31.27
N HIS A 970 10.40 47.95 -31.01
CA HIS A 970 11.41 47.56 -30.00
C HIS A 970 12.77 47.12 -30.57
N ARG A 971 12.99 47.21 -31.88
CA ARG A 971 14.27 46.92 -32.57
C ARG A 971 14.87 45.53 -32.26
N LEU A 972 14.04 44.50 -32.16
CA LEU A 972 14.47 43.14 -31.81
C LEU A 972 15.43 42.54 -32.85
N SER A 973 16.39 41.71 -32.40
CA SER A 973 17.39 41.03 -33.26
C SER A 973 16.78 39.87 -34.08
N PRO A 974 17.44 39.37 -35.15
CA PRO A 974 16.90 38.28 -35.97
C PRO A 974 16.60 36.99 -35.18
N GLU A 975 17.44 36.64 -34.21
CA GLU A 975 17.22 35.48 -33.34
C GLU A 975 16.06 35.71 -32.37
N GLN A 976 15.91 36.93 -31.84
CA GLN A 976 14.78 37.30 -30.99
C GLN A 976 13.46 37.37 -31.77
N ARG A 977 13.48 37.76 -33.06
CA ARG A 977 12.29 37.74 -33.93
C ARG A 977 11.84 36.32 -34.24
N ARG A 978 12.77 35.38 -34.46
CA ARG A 978 12.44 33.96 -34.61
C ARG A 978 11.86 33.38 -33.32
N MET A 979 12.47 33.70 -32.18
CA MET A 979 11.95 33.30 -30.86
C MET A 979 10.56 33.91 -30.59
N LEU A 980 10.31 35.16 -31.00
CA LEU A 980 9.00 35.81 -30.91
C LEU A 980 7.94 35.10 -31.77
N ALA A 981 8.33 34.59 -32.95
CA ALA A 981 7.45 33.79 -33.82
C ALA A 981 7.14 32.41 -33.22
N GLU A 982 8.09 31.79 -32.51
CA GLU A 982 7.86 30.53 -31.78
C GLU A 982 7.01 30.72 -30.50
N LEU A 983 7.16 31.86 -29.83
CA LEU A 983 6.37 32.25 -28.66
C LEU A 983 4.99 32.83 -29.02
N ALA A 984 4.66 32.96 -30.31
CA ALA A 984 3.48 33.64 -30.81
C ALA A 984 2.16 33.32 -30.06
N PRO A 985 1.86 32.06 -29.66
CA PRO A 985 0.65 31.77 -28.87
C PRO A 985 0.57 32.47 -27.51
N LEU A 986 1.72 32.79 -26.90
CA LEU A 986 1.85 33.32 -25.53
C LEU A 986 2.17 34.83 -25.49
N THR A 987 2.52 35.43 -26.63
CA THR A 987 2.94 36.84 -26.75
C THR A 987 1.85 37.86 -26.45
N SER A 988 0.59 37.55 -26.77
CA SER A 988 -0.54 38.46 -26.56
C SER A 988 -0.96 38.61 -25.09
N GLU A 989 -0.47 37.72 -24.22
CA GLU A 989 -0.81 37.67 -22.79
C GLU A 989 0.30 38.20 -21.87
N LEU A 990 1.48 38.53 -22.42
CA LEU A 990 2.64 39.00 -21.67
C LEU A 990 2.83 40.51 -21.82
N ALA A 991 3.17 41.19 -20.72
CA ALA A 991 3.60 42.58 -20.78
C ALA A 991 4.91 42.70 -21.59
N THR A 992 5.08 43.82 -22.30
CA THR A 992 6.24 44.10 -23.16
C THR A 992 7.59 43.79 -22.50
N ARG A 993 7.77 44.20 -21.23
CA ARG A 993 9.00 44.00 -20.46
C ARG A 993 9.23 42.53 -20.08
N SER A 994 8.15 41.79 -19.81
CA SER A 994 8.20 40.36 -19.50
C SER A 994 8.52 39.53 -20.73
N LEU A 995 7.98 39.92 -21.90
CA LEU A 995 8.31 39.28 -23.17
C LEU A 995 9.79 39.44 -23.52
N GLU A 996 10.36 40.63 -23.30
CA GLU A 996 11.80 40.86 -23.50
C GLU A 996 12.67 39.98 -22.58
N ALA A 997 12.30 39.86 -21.30
CA ALA A 997 13.00 38.98 -20.36
C ALA A 997 12.90 37.49 -20.75
N VAL A 998 11.74 37.04 -21.23
CA VAL A 998 11.52 35.67 -21.72
C VAL A 998 12.36 35.39 -22.98
N LEU A 999 12.43 36.34 -23.90
CA LEU A 999 13.28 36.23 -25.09
C LEU A 999 14.76 36.11 -24.70
N ASN A 1000 15.20 36.85 -23.67
CA ASN A 1000 16.56 36.76 -23.14
C ASN A 1000 16.86 35.42 -22.42
N VAL A 1001 15.87 34.83 -21.74
CA VAL A 1001 15.99 33.44 -21.24
C VAL A 1001 16.18 32.47 -22.41
N GLY A 1002 15.39 32.65 -23.48
CA GLY A 1002 15.42 31.78 -24.64
C GLY A 1002 16.71 31.83 -25.43
N THR A 1003 17.31 33.01 -25.58
CA THR A 1003 18.62 33.13 -26.23
C THR A 1003 19.72 32.50 -25.37
N ARG A 1004 19.64 32.62 -24.05
CA ARG A 1004 20.69 32.13 -23.13
C ARG A 1004 20.61 30.63 -22.83
N PHE A 1005 19.40 30.08 -22.68
CA PHE A 1005 19.18 28.70 -22.21
C PHE A 1005 18.36 27.85 -23.20
N GLY A 1006 17.94 28.42 -24.31
CA GLY A 1006 17.25 27.74 -25.40
C GLY A 1006 15.72 27.90 -25.39
N PRO A 1007 15.07 27.62 -26.53
CA PRO A 1007 13.65 27.90 -26.76
C PRO A 1007 12.72 27.15 -25.81
N ARG A 1008 13.03 25.90 -25.45
CA ARG A 1008 12.22 25.11 -24.50
C ARG A 1008 12.17 25.73 -23.10
N VAL A 1009 13.29 26.30 -22.66
CA VAL A 1009 13.38 27.01 -21.38
C VAL A 1009 12.62 28.34 -21.46
N ALA A 1010 12.69 29.03 -22.60
CA ALA A 1010 11.93 30.25 -22.89
C ALA A 1010 10.41 30.02 -22.78
N VAL A 1011 9.90 28.95 -23.40
CA VAL A 1011 8.46 28.60 -23.35
C VAL A 1011 8.02 28.32 -21.91
N THR A 1012 8.81 27.55 -21.17
CA THR A 1012 8.50 27.25 -19.76
C THR A 1012 8.55 28.52 -18.91
N ALA A 1013 9.56 29.37 -19.12
CA ALA A 1013 9.65 30.67 -18.45
C ALA A 1013 8.49 31.59 -18.82
N ALA A 1014 8.02 31.61 -20.07
CA ALA A 1014 6.88 32.39 -20.52
C ALA A 1014 5.59 32.00 -19.78
N VAL A 1015 5.33 30.70 -19.64
CA VAL A 1015 4.14 30.18 -18.94
C VAL A 1015 4.18 30.50 -17.44
N VAL A 1016 5.37 30.48 -16.82
CA VAL A 1016 5.53 30.86 -15.41
C VAL A 1016 5.43 32.38 -15.24
N GLU A 1017 6.01 33.17 -16.15
CA GLU A 1017 5.99 34.64 -16.18
C GLU A 1017 4.58 35.21 -16.31
N GLN A 1018 3.70 34.55 -17.07
CA GLN A 1018 2.27 34.88 -17.15
C GLN A 1018 1.58 34.86 -15.78
N ARG A 1019 2.03 33.97 -14.87
CA ARG A 1019 1.45 33.82 -13.54
C ARG A 1019 2.19 34.66 -12.49
N LEU A 1020 3.51 34.81 -12.65
CA LEU A 1020 4.41 35.47 -11.72
C LEU A 1020 5.37 36.38 -12.49
N PRO A 1021 5.02 37.66 -12.70
CA PRO A 1021 5.88 38.60 -13.43
C PRO A 1021 7.25 38.80 -12.74
N GLY A 1022 8.33 38.78 -13.51
CA GLY A 1022 9.72 38.90 -13.06
C GLY A 1022 10.49 37.57 -12.97
N THR A 1023 9.82 36.43 -13.13
CA THR A 1023 10.45 35.10 -13.10
C THR A 1023 11.42 34.87 -14.25
N ALA A 1024 11.12 35.32 -15.45
CA ALA A 1024 12.03 35.19 -16.59
C ALA A 1024 13.35 35.95 -16.35
N GLU A 1025 13.26 37.13 -15.73
CA GLU A 1025 14.44 37.92 -15.39
C GLU A 1025 15.26 37.25 -14.28
N ALA A 1026 14.61 36.69 -13.26
CA ALA A 1026 15.28 35.92 -12.22
C ALA A 1026 15.96 34.66 -12.78
N VAL A 1027 15.30 33.93 -13.67
CA VAL A 1027 15.84 32.73 -14.33
C VAL A 1027 17.01 33.06 -15.24
N THR A 1028 16.97 34.22 -15.91
CA THR A 1028 18.09 34.69 -16.75
C THR A 1028 19.39 34.80 -15.94
N VAL A 1029 19.30 35.21 -14.67
CA VAL A 1029 20.46 35.44 -13.81
C VAL A 1029 20.81 34.21 -12.97
N TRP A 1030 19.84 33.65 -12.27
CA TRP A 1030 20.07 32.56 -11.31
C TRP A 1030 20.03 31.16 -11.95
N GLY A 1031 19.49 31.06 -13.16
CA GLY A 1031 19.49 29.85 -13.99
C GLY A 1031 18.18 29.07 -13.97
N PRO A 1032 18.01 28.13 -14.92
CA PRO A 1032 16.73 27.46 -15.20
C PRO A 1032 16.28 26.47 -14.13
N ARG A 1033 17.18 26.03 -13.24
CA ARG A 1033 16.85 25.07 -12.17
C ARG A 1033 15.84 25.61 -11.16
N TRP A 1034 15.64 26.93 -11.12
CA TRP A 1034 14.62 27.58 -10.31
C TRP A 1034 13.21 27.51 -10.91
N LEU A 1035 13.06 27.22 -12.21
CA LEU A 1035 11.75 27.21 -12.90
C LEU A 1035 10.72 26.28 -12.23
N PRO A 1036 11.03 25.04 -11.82
CA PRO A 1036 10.06 24.18 -11.14
C PRO A 1036 9.60 24.73 -9.79
N LEU A 1037 10.51 25.40 -9.07
CA LEU A 1037 10.23 25.99 -7.76
C LEU A 1037 9.43 27.29 -7.89
N LEU A 1038 9.76 28.13 -8.88
CA LEU A 1038 9.02 29.33 -9.23
C LEU A 1038 7.59 29.00 -9.73
N ALA A 1039 7.41 27.85 -10.37
CA ALA A 1039 6.08 27.36 -10.78
C ALA A 1039 5.25 26.80 -9.61
N GLY A 1040 5.87 26.48 -8.47
CA GLY A 1040 5.23 25.93 -7.27
C GLY A 1040 4.59 27.00 -6.38
N GLY A 1041 3.90 26.57 -5.31
CA GLY A 1041 3.17 27.46 -4.41
C GLY A 1041 4.03 28.46 -3.62
N SER A 1042 5.31 28.16 -3.40
CA SER A 1042 6.29 29.07 -2.78
C SER A 1042 6.96 30.02 -3.78
N GLY A 1043 6.60 29.93 -5.06
CA GLY A 1043 7.18 30.70 -6.17
C GLY A 1043 7.26 32.22 -5.94
N PRO A 1044 6.23 32.91 -5.43
CA PRO A 1044 6.30 34.35 -5.14
C PRO A 1044 7.39 34.71 -4.12
N ARG A 1045 7.53 33.90 -3.06
CA ARG A 1045 8.54 34.12 -2.01
C ARG A 1045 9.94 33.90 -2.56
N VAL A 1046 10.15 32.82 -3.33
CA VAL A 1046 11.43 32.51 -3.98
C VAL A 1046 11.82 33.61 -4.96
N LEU A 1047 10.88 34.06 -5.79
CA LEU A 1047 11.10 35.12 -6.76
C LEU A 1047 11.60 36.41 -6.09
N ARG A 1048 10.91 36.84 -5.03
CA ARG A 1048 11.28 38.04 -4.26
C ARG A 1048 12.73 37.97 -3.78
N LEU A 1049 13.11 36.84 -3.16
CA LEU A 1049 14.46 36.64 -2.63
C LEU A 1049 15.54 36.65 -3.73
N LEU A 1050 15.29 35.98 -4.86
CA LEU A 1050 16.24 35.95 -5.97
C LEU A 1050 16.40 37.33 -6.62
N VAL A 1051 15.31 38.10 -6.72
CA VAL A 1051 15.35 39.47 -7.25
C VAL A 1051 16.13 40.39 -6.30
N GLU A 1052 15.86 40.34 -5.00
CA GLU A 1052 16.57 41.13 -3.98
C GLU A 1052 18.07 40.86 -3.97
N GLN A 1053 18.50 39.62 -4.21
CA GLN A 1053 19.92 39.26 -4.21
C GLN A 1053 20.63 39.42 -5.56
N ARG A 1054 19.89 39.75 -6.62
CA ARG A 1054 20.41 39.78 -7.99
C ARG A 1054 21.59 40.75 -8.17
N GLU A 1055 21.44 41.98 -7.69
CA GLU A 1055 22.41 43.06 -7.97
C GLU A 1055 23.80 42.75 -7.39
N LYS A 1056 23.84 42.17 -6.20
CA LYS A 1056 25.10 41.87 -5.51
C LYS A 1056 25.68 40.50 -5.90
N HIS A 1057 24.83 39.49 -6.06
CA HIS A 1057 25.26 38.09 -6.13
C HIS A 1057 25.03 37.40 -7.46
N GLY A 1058 24.38 38.08 -8.41
CA GLY A 1058 24.04 37.50 -9.72
C GLY A 1058 25.25 36.97 -10.51
N ALA A 1059 26.43 37.58 -10.35
CA ALA A 1059 27.66 37.10 -10.98
C ALA A 1059 28.14 35.74 -10.41
N HIS A 1060 27.80 35.44 -9.15
CA HIS A 1060 28.17 34.21 -8.44
C HIS A 1060 27.06 33.14 -8.48
N ALA A 1061 25.99 33.37 -9.26
CA ALA A 1061 24.83 32.49 -9.33
C ALA A 1061 25.19 31.03 -9.70
N GLY A 1062 26.25 30.80 -10.48
CA GLY A 1062 26.69 29.44 -10.83
C GLY A 1062 27.11 28.59 -9.62
N VAL A 1063 27.59 29.22 -8.55
CA VAL A 1063 27.98 28.54 -7.29
C VAL A 1063 26.82 28.56 -6.29
N LEU A 1064 26.11 29.69 -6.19
CA LEU A 1064 25.06 29.87 -5.19
C LEU A 1064 23.77 29.12 -5.52
N THR A 1065 23.41 28.98 -6.79
CA THR A 1065 22.18 28.27 -7.19
C THR A 1065 22.20 26.80 -6.77
N PRO A 1066 23.23 25.99 -7.07
CA PRO A 1066 23.32 24.62 -6.58
C PRO A 1066 23.29 24.53 -5.05
N TRP A 1067 23.95 25.47 -4.36
CA TRP A 1067 24.00 25.51 -2.90
C TRP A 1067 22.63 25.78 -2.28
N LEU A 1068 21.93 26.82 -2.75
CA LEU A 1068 20.61 27.20 -2.27
C LEU A 1068 19.56 26.12 -2.53
N LEU A 1069 19.62 25.48 -3.70
CA LEU A 1069 18.73 24.35 -4.03
C LEU A 1069 18.98 23.14 -3.10
N ALA A 1070 20.24 22.89 -2.72
CA ALA A 1070 20.60 21.80 -1.80
C ALA A 1070 20.28 22.12 -0.34
N ALA A 1071 20.39 23.39 0.07
CA ALA A 1071 20.05 23.85 1.42
C ALA A 1071 18.53 23.93 1.65
N GLY A 1072 17.75 23.99 0.56
CA GLY A 1072 16.29 23.96 0.60
C GLY A 1072 15.70 25.13 1.39
N GLU A 1073 14.68 24.86 2.20
CA GLU A 1073 13.98 25.89 2.99
C GLU A 1073 14.86 26.57 4.04
N ASP A 1074 15.82 25.84 4.64
CA ASP A 1074 16.75 26.43 5.62
C ASP A 1074 17.67 27.48 4.94
N GLY A 1075 18.11 27.22 3.71
CA GLY A 1075 18.86 28.19 2.90
C GLY A 1075 18.03 29.39 2.46
N LEU A 1076 16.78 29.17 2.04
CA LEU A 1076 15.88 30.27 1.65
C LEU A 1076 15.50 31.13 2.87
N ALA A 1077 15.26 30.53 4.04
CA ALA A 1077 14.99 31.25 5.28
C ALA A 1077 16.21 32.05 5.76
N LEU A 1078 17.42 31.52 5.57
CA LEU A 1078 18.67 32.21 5.84
C LEU A 1078 18.80 33.48 4.98
N VAL A 1079 18.58 33.36 3.66
CA VAL A 1079 18.62 34.50 2.73
C VAL A 1079 17.50 35.50 3.03
N GLU A 1080 16.30 35.04 3.38
CA GLU A 1080 15.19 35.92 3.75
C GLU A 1080 15.50 36.76 4.99
N ARG A 1081 16.21 36.19 5.96
CA ARG A 1081 16.49 36.86 7.22
C ARG A 1081 17.70 37.80 7.17
N PHE A 1082 18.75 37.42 6.45
CA PHE A 1082 20.03 38.14 6.46
C PHE A 1082 20.45 38.68 5.09
N GLY A 1083 19.64 38.45 4.05
CA GLY A 1083 19.86 38.96 2.70
C GLY A 1083 21.23 38.61 2.15
N SER A 1084 21.95 39.65 1.73
CA SER A 1084 23.25 39.52 1.08
C SER A 1084 24.35 38.98 1.98
N ASP A 1085 24.31 39.28 3.29
CA ASP A 1085 25.36 38.89 4.23
C ASP A 1085 25.42 37.37 4.39
N ALA A 1086 24.28 36.68 4.26
CA ALA A 1086 24.23 35.23 4.22
C ALA A 1086 24.97 34.64 3.02
N LEU A 1087 24.74 35.20 1.83
CA LEU A 1087 25.38 34.69 0.61
C LEU A 1087 26.87 35.05 0.55
N ASP A 1088 27.25 36.22 1.05
CA ASP A 1088 28.66 36.59 1.24
C ASP A 1088 29.37 35.60 2.16
N LEU A 1089 28.72 35.22 3.27
CA LEU A 1089 29.28 34.25 4.20
C LEU A 1089 29.42 32.87 3.56
N VAL A 1090 28.44 32.42 2.77
CA VAL A 1090 28.52 31.16 2.00
C VAL A 1090 29.71 31.20 1.04
N LEU A 1091 29.87 32.28 0.27
CA LEU A 1091 30.98 32.41 -0.68
C LEU A 1091 32.34 32.46 0.01
N ALA A 1092 32.43 33.15 1.14
CA ALA A 1092 33.67 33.31 1.90
C ALA A 1092 34.10 32.03 2.63
N THR A 1093 33.15 31.19 3.05
CA THR A 1093 33.41 29.99 3.86
C THR A 1093 33.34 28.69 3.08
N ARG A 1094 32.67 28.69 1.92
CA ARG A 1094 32.28 27.48 1.18
C ARG A 1094 31.55 26.46 2.06
N ALA A 1095 30.76 26.95 3.02
CA ALA A 1095 29.99 26.11 3.92
C ALA A 1095 29.12 25.10 3.17
N ALA A 1096 28.92 23.92 3.76
CA ALA A 1096 28.06 22.91 3.17
C ALA A 1096 26.57 23.34 3.26
N PRO A 1097 25.71 22.91 2.33
CA PRO A 1097 24.29 23.28 2.34
C PRO A 1097 23.56 22.90 3.64
N ALA A 1098 23.97 21.80 4.30
CA ALA A 1098 23.41 21.36 5.58
C ALA A 1098 23.69 22.32 6.75
N GLU A 1099 24.64 23.23 6.60
CA GLU A 1099 25.07 24.18 7.63
C GLU A 1099 24.32 25.52 7.55
N ALA A 1100 23.29 25.64 6.70
CA ALA A 1100 22.52 26.87 6.53
C ALA A 1100 21.98 27.45 7.86
N ARG A 1101 21.54 26.60 8.80
CA ARG A 1101 21.11 27.05 10.14
C ARG A 1101 22.25 27.62 10.97
N LEU A 1102 23.42 26.96 10.94
CA LEU A 1102 24.63 27.41 11.62
C LEU A 1102 25.05 28.79 11.11
N LEU A 1103 25.06 29.01 9.80
CA LEU A 1103 25.37 30.32 9.21
C LEU A 1103 24.43 31.41 9.71
N GLY A 1104 23.15 31.11 9.89
CA GLY A 1104 22.16 32.05 10.42
C GLY A 1104 22.41 32.43 11.87
N GLU A 1105 22.90 31.50 12.69
CA GLU A 1105 23.31 31.80 14.07
C GLU A 1105 24.58 32.65 14.12
N LEU A 1106 25.53 32.39 13.21
CA LEU A 1106 26.78 33.15 13.13
C LEU A 1106 26.58 34.60 12.69
N LEU A 1107 25.65 34.85 11.76
CA LEU A 1107 25.31 36.20 11.29
C LEU A 1107 24.64 37.07 12.37
N MET A 1108 24.14 36.46 13.45
CA MET A 1108 23.60 37.20 14.61
C MET A 1108 24.72 37.71 15.55
N LEU A 1109 25.97 37.33 15.32
CA LEU A 1109 27.10 37.65 16.19
C LEU A 1109 27.94 38.80 15.62
N PRO A 1110 28.43 39.73 16.46
CA PRO A 1110 29.28 40.82 16.00
C PRO A 1110 30.69 40.34 15.68
N GLY A 1111 31.18 40.50 14.45
CA GLY A 1111 32.56 40.19 14.08
C GLY A 1111 32.71 39.57 12.69
N PRO A 1112 33.94 39.21 12.28
CA PRO A 1112 34.19 38.61 10.97
C PRO A 1112 33.63 37.18 10.90
N GLY A 1113 32.41 37.06 10.35
CA GLY A 1113 31.66 35.81 10.19
C GLY A 1113 32.47 34.64 9.61
N PRO A 1114 33.28 34.80 8.55
CA PRO A 1114 34.07 33.70 7.99
C PRO A 1114 35.10 33.13 8.96
N THR A 1115 35.69 34.00 9.77
CA THR A 1115 36.66 33.62 10.80
C THR A 1115 35.97 32.88 11.94
N ILE A 1116 34.80 33.35 12.39
CA ILE A 1116 34.02 32.67 13.44
C ILE A 1116 33.56 31.30 12.95
N TYR A 1117 33.05 31.22 11.71
CA TYR A 1117 32.66 29.96 11.08
C TYR A 1117 33.80 28.95 11.11
N ARG A 1118 35.01 29.35 10.67
CA ARG A 1118 36.20 28.50 10.72
C ARG A 1118 36.52 28.02 12.14
N LEU A 1119 36.44 28.90 13.14
CA LEU A 1119 36.66 28.53 14.54
C LEU A 1119 35.61 27.52 15.05
N VAL A 1120 34.37 27.61 14.60
CA VAL A 1120 33.29 26.69 14.99
C VAL A 1120 33.44 25.34 14.30
N THR A 1121 33.66 25.32 12.98
CA THR A 1121 33.69 24.08 12.20
C THR A 1121 35.01 23.33 12.32
N GLU A 1122 36.15 24.01 12.36
CA GLU A 1122 37.46 23.35 12.45
C GLU A 1122 37.86 23.02 13.89
N TYR A 1123 37.43 23.80 14.88
CA TYR A 1123 37.84 23.65 16.27
C TYR A 1123 36.70 23.34 17.24
N ALA A 1124 35.51 23.02 16.72
CA ALA A 1124 34.34 22.57 17.48
C ALA A 1124 33.99 23.50 18.66
N LEU A 1125 34.05 24.81 18.45
CA LEU A 1125 33.80 25.79 19.50
C LEU A 1125 32.37 25.61 20.07
N PRO A 1126 32.16 25.48 21.39
CA PRO A 1126 30.82 25.36 21.96
C PRO A 1126 29.98 26.61 21.72
N GLN A 1127 28.69 26.44 21.41
CA GLN A 1127 27.75 27.52 21.05
C GLN A 1127 27.72 28.68 22.05
N GLU A 1128 27.81 28.36 23.35
CA GLU A 1128 27.83 29.32 24.46
C GLU A 1128 29.00 30.31 24.39
N THR A 1129 30.10 29.92 23.73
CA THR A 1129 31.32 30.73 23.62
C THR A 1129 31.34 31.63 22.39
N TRP A 1130 30.44 31.42 21.42
CA TRP A 1130 30.44 32.15 20.15
C TRP A 1130 30.26 33.67 20.31
N PRO A 1131 29.33 34.20 21.15
CA PRO A 1131 29.18 35.65 21.33
C PRO A 1131 30.42 36.32 21.94
N ARG A 1132 31.21 35.57 22.68
CA ARG A 1132 32.46 36.05 23.28
C ARG A 1132 33.60 36.00 22.27
N ALA A 1133 33.73 34.91 21.51
CA ALA A 1133 34.67 34.78 20.41
C ALA A 1133 34.49 35.90 19.38
N ALA A 1134 33.23 36.13 18.99
CA ALA A 1134 32.83 37.16 18.04
C ALA A 1134 33.25 38.56 18.51
N ARG A 1135 32.95 38.92 19.78
CA ARG A 1135 33.39 40.20 20.38
C ARG A 1135 34.91 40.39 20.35
N MET A 1136 35.68 39.35 20.67
CA MET A 1136 37.14 39.45 20.67
C MET A 1136 37.72 39.63 19.26
N LEU A 1137 37.18 38.90 18.28
CA LEU A 1137 37.55 39.06 16.87
C LEU A 1137 37.16 40.46 16.35
N SER A 1138 35.99 40.98 16.73
CA SER A 1138 35.57 42.34 16.36
C SER A 1138 36.46 43.44 16.94
N GLY A 1139 37.13 43.16 18.07
CA GLY A 1139 38.11 44.04 18.70
C GLY A 1139 39.52 43.95 18.09
N GLY A 1140 39.69 43.21 16.98
CA GLY A 1140 40.96 43.06 16.27
C GLY A 1140 41.89 41.98 16.82
N GLU A 1141 41.42 41.10 17.72
CA GLU A 1141 42.23 39.97 18.18
C GLU A 1141 42.41 38.92 17.08
N GLN A 1142 43.64 38.41 16.96
CA GLN A 1142 43.96 37.34 16.02
C GLN A 1142 43.25 36.02 16.42
N PRO A 1143 42.77 35.20 15.47
CA PRO A 1143 41.97 34.00 15.75
C PRO A 1143 42.64 33.01 16.70
N GLU A 1144 43.96 32.86 16.60
CA GLU A 1144 44.76 31.97 17.43
C GLU A 1144 44.79 32.44 18.89
N ARG A 1145 44.79 33.76 19.13
CA ARG A 1145 44.71 34.35 20.47
C ARG A 1145 43.31 34.23 21.07
N VAL A 1146 42.26 34.28 20.23
CA VAL A 1146 40.87 34.06 20.65
C VAL A 1146 40.68 32.61 21.13
N LEU A 1147 41.15 31.63 20.36
CA LEU A 1147 41.15 30.21 20.77
C LEU A 1147 41.91 30.00 22.08
N LEU A 1148 43.14 30.53 22.18
CA LEU A 1148 43.95 30.41 23.38
C LEU A 1148 43.27 31.03 24.61
N ARG A 1149 42.57 32.17 24.49
CA ARG A 1149 41.88 32.84 25.60
C ARG A 1149 40.56 32.19 26.00
N LEU A 1150 39.87 31.56 25.05
CA LEU A 1150 38.65 30.79 25.32
C LEU A 1150 38.99 29.45 25.98
N TRP A 1151 40.10 28.82 25.59
CA TRP A 1151 40.57 27.57 26.20
C TRP A 1151 41.38 27.74 27.48
N SER A 1152 42.09 28.87 27.68
CA SER A 1152 42.83 29.17 28.93
C SER A 1152 41.95 29.68 30.07
N ARG A 1153 40.69 30.02 29.79
CA ARG A 1153 39.66 30.23 30.82
C ARG A 1153 38.75 29.02 30.87
N THR A 1154 39.24 27.94 31.47
CA THR A 1154 38.39 27.00 32.18
C THR A 1154 37.49 27.77 33.15
N PRO A 1155 36.18 27.47 33.24
CA PRO A 1155 35.45 27.79 34.44
C PRO A 1155 36.04 26.97 35.58
N THR A 1156 36.58 27.64 36.59
CA THR A 1156 36.33 27.21 37.95
C THR A 1156 34.83 27.42 38.21
N ALA A 1157 34.18 26.31 38.64
CA ALA A 1157 32.76 26.10 38.96
C ALA A 1157 31.86 25.73 37.78
#